data_AF-A0AB40DFU9-F1
#
_entry.id   AF-A0AB40DFU9-F1
#
_cell.length_a   1.000
_cell.length_b   1.000
_cell.length_c   1.000
_cell.angle_alpha   90.00
_cell.angle_beta   90.00
_cell.angle_gamma   90.00
#
_symmetry.space_group_name_H-M   'P 1'
#
loop_
_entity.id
_entity.type
_entity.pdbx_description
1 polymer ?
#
loop_
_entity_poly.entity_id
_entity_poly.type
_entity_poly.pdbx_seq_one_letter_code
_entity_poly.pdbx_strand_id
1 'polypeptide(L)'
;MKKFRAKASSLPIFNGRITDATTLTTTSLQLPLGQTPLRKQSSCTRVLPTVFTITDGTTGAASTSLAEAMSSSKAQVPSSRQESQNLLQLSVPREAAIGVAGPELANYEKVRVVGQGSFGIAILYRRKSDGHQIVFKQINLSELTPPGRDLAMNEVDVFSKLHHPNIVSYLGSFIKDNTLLIEMEYADGGTLAHIIAERQGKLHFPERYIIAVFEQISSAINYMHSENILHRDLKTANVFLNRRGIVKIGDFGISKIMNTKIHAQTVLGTPYYFSPEMCEGKEYDNKSDIWALGCILGEMCCLKKTFAASNLSELVTKIMAGNYTPVPSGYTSGLRSLMSNLLQVEAAKRPTASEVLVYWIPLIFRSLGKNKGYSYEDDVGGSSGNQLTASDPTTAHSNVSMDLELPTAQTETKQLMSAETAAPHEILEKRSVLYQLKAFGTCFSMAPIQLPPKAVIVDVAMSDSHFVVVNEDGSAYAWGEGSHGQLGLTALEAWKHYPSRMESVRNYHVVGACAGDGFTILVTQAGSLLSCGSNANLALGQDEQRNYHTPKLVSRLADVRVEQVTAGLHHVLALSREGAVYVWGTSTCGALGLGNYQQQQKFPQKILLSHVKTKPSKIYCGPDTSAVLFTNGEIHVCGSNDYNKLGFQRPSKITAFKKVQLPHKVIQACFSSTHSVFLVEGGYVYTMGRNAEGQRGIRHCNSVDHPTLVDSVKARYIVKANCSDQCTIVASEDNIITVWGTRNGLPGIGSSNCGLGLEMCTPNTELELGNNTAAFTNFLASVYKSELILEPVDILALYSSKEQCDRGYYVQVHDVYPLAHSVLVLVDTTTPLISSYEGDYPQL
;
A
#
# COMPACT_ATOMS: atom_id res chain seq x y z
N MET A 1 -5.56 -65.53 -60.99
CA MET A 1 -4.88 -66.38 -59.99
C MET A 1 -5.36 -65.93 -58.61
N LYS A 2 -6.20 -66.75 -57.96
CA LYS A 2 -5.94 -67.42 -56.67
C LYS A 2 -5.62 -66.46 -55.52
N LYS A 3 -6.28 -66.43 -54.37
CA LYS A 3 -7.43 -67.11 -53.72
C LYS A 3 -7.62 -66.25 -52.43
N PHE A 4 -8.82 -65.77 -52.08
CA PHE A 4 -9.75 -66.43 -51.14
C PHE A 4 -9.12 -66.65 -49.73
N ARG A 5 -9.73 -66.31 -48.58
CA ARG A 5 -11.16 -66.15 -48.25
C ARG A 5 -11.34 -65.77 -46.76
N ALA A 6 -12.51 -65.21 -46.47
CA ALA A 6 -13.41 -65.52 -45.33
C ALA A 6 -13.04 -65.05 -43.91
N LYS A 7 -13.97 -64.61 -43.05
CA LYS A 7 -15.46 -64.59 -43.06
C LYS A 7 -15.91 -63.68 -41.88
N ALA A 8 -16.85 -62.74 -42.11
CA ALA A 8 -18.30 -62.86 -41.81
C ALA A 8 -18.60 -62.64 -40.31
N SER A 9 -19.18 -61.50 -39.89
CA SER A 9 -20.57 -61.04 -40.04
C SER A 9 -21.56 -61.66 -39.05
N SER A 10 -22.46 -60.79 -38.59
CA SER A 10 -23.88 -61.04 -38.27
C SER A 10 -24.24 -61.90 -37.05
N LEU A 11 -24.74 -61.21 -35.99
CA LEU A 11 -26.07 -61.31 -35.31
C LEU A 11 -26.57 -62.72 -34.88
N PRO A 12 -27.74 -62.91 -34.22
CA PRO A 12 -28.54 -62.15 -33.23
C PRO A 12 -28.81 -63.04 -31.95
N ILE A 13 -29.55 -62.64 -30.90
CA ILE A 13 -30.96 -63.01 -30.57
C ILE A 13 -31.05 -62.84 -29.03
N PHE A 14 -31.84 -61.92 -28.47
CA PHE A 14 -33.29 -61.96 -28.17
C PHE A 14 -33.69 -62.73 -26.91
N ASN A 15 -34.17 -61.98 -25.90
CA ASN A 15 -35.41 -62.15 -25.12
C ASN A 15 -35.38 -61.10 -23.99
N GLY A 16 -36.30 -60.16 -23.80
CA GLY A 16 -37.67 -60.00 -24.28
C GLY A 16 -38.56 -59.69 -23.08
N ARG A 17 -39.12 -58.46 -23.01
CA ARG A 17 -40.43 -58.06 -22.44
C ARG A 17 -40.57 -56.53 -22.57
N ILE A 18 -41.37 -56.02 -23.52
CA ILE A 18 -42.84 -55.75 -23.45
C ILE A 18 -43.10 -54.66 -22.38
N THR A 19 -43.50 -53.42 -22.70
CA THR A 19 -44.73 -53.04 -23.44
C THR A 19 -44.61 -51.77 -24.30
N ASP A 20 -45.03 -51.93 -25.56
CA ASP A 20 -45.85 -51.09 -26.48
C ASP A 20 -46.56 -49.83 -25.93
N ALA A 21 -46.97 -48.81 -26.73
CA ALA A 21 -46.71 -48.43 -28.13
C ALA A 21 -47.47 -47.11 -28.46
N THR A 22 -46.98 -46.39 -29.48
CA THR A 22 -47.71 -45.57 -30.50
C THR A 22 -48.38 -44.26 -30.04
N THR A 23 -48.37 -43.12 -30.75
CA THR A 23 -47.90 -42.73 -32.11
C THR A 23 -47.92 -41.19 -32.28
N LEU A 24 -46.97 -40.71 -33.10
CA LEU A 24 -46.90 -39.48 -33.95
C LEU A 24 -48.06 -38.47 -34.01
N THR A 25 -47.76 -37.16 -33.93
CA THR A 25 -47.81 -36.16 -35.04
C THR A 25 -47.57 -34.69 -34.59
N THR A 26 -46.98 -33.95 -35.53
CA THR A 26 -46.86 -32.50 -35.83
C THR A 26 -47.73 -31.41 -35.13
N THR A 27 -47.06 -30.26 -34.88
CA THR A 27 -47.46 -28.83 -34.99
C THR A 27 -48.56 -28.16 -34.13
N SER A 28 -48.21 -26.91 -33.77
CA SER A 28 -49.03 -25.68 -33.60
C SER A 28 -49.87 -25.43 -32.32
N LEU A 29 -49.46 -24.36 -31.62
CA LEU A 29 -50.26 -23.25 -31.05
C LEU A 29 -51.66 -23.55 -30.48
N GLN A 30 -51.84 -23.32 -29.16
CA GLN A 30 -52.84 -22.37 -28.64
C GLN A 30 -52.74 -22.17 -27.11
N LEU A 31 -52.89 -20.90 -26.70
CA LEU A 31 -53.09 -20.41 -25.34
C LEU A 31 -54.32 -21.04 -24.67
N PRO A 32 -54.35 -21.04 -23.32
CA PRO A 32 -55.55 -20.56 -22.64
C PRO A 32 -55.25 -19.42 -21.66
N LEU A 33 -56.13 -18.43 -21.70
CA LEU A 33 -56.25 -17.32 -20.77
C LEU A 33 -56.63 -17.78 -19.36
N GLY A 34 -56.02 -17.12 -18.37
CA GLY A 34 -56.76 -16.56 -17.22
C GLY A 34 -56.88 -17.40 -15.97
N GLN A 35 -55.96 -17.18 -15.01
CA GLN A 35 -56.28 -17.00 -13.58
C GLN A 35 -55.05 -16.45 -12.82
N THR A 36 -55.05 -15.15 -12.53
CA THR A 36 -54.35 -14.54 -11.37
C THR A 36 -55.14 -14.85 -10.08
N PRO A 37 -54.61 -14.72 -8.83
CA PRO A 37 -53.38 -14.03 -8.40
C PRO A 37 -52.52 -14.77 -7.33
N LEU A 38 -51.26 -14.35 -7.15
CA LEU A 38 -50.66 -13.92 -5.87
C LEU A 38 -49.13 -13.82 -5.99
N ARG A 39 -48.67 -12.58 -6.14
CA ARG A 39 -47.27 -12.18 -6.22
C ARG A 39 -46.70 -12.11 -4.80
N LYS A 40 -45.93 -13.12 -4.37
CA LYS A 40 -44.96 -12.93 -3.27
C LYS A 40 -43.66 -12.42 -3.89
N GLN A 41 -43.44 -11.11 -3.77
CA GLN A 41 -42.13 -10.51 -3.99
C GLN A 41 -41.18 -11.02 -2.89
N SER A 42 -40.23 -11.89 -3.24
CA SER A 42 -39.04 -12.09 -2.43
C SER A 42 -38.07 -10.97 -2.76
N SER A 43 -37.96 -10.00 -1.85
CA SER A 43 -36.96 -8.93 -1.88
C SER A 43 -35.56 -9.54 -1.74
N CYS A 44 -34.85 -9.69 -2.87
CA CYS A 44 -33.42 -9.94 -2.88
C CYS A 44 -32.72 -8.60 -2.62
N THR A 45 -32.25 -8.37 -1.40
CA THR A 45 -31.39 -7.23 -1.07
C THR A 45 -30.04 -7.45 -1.73
N ARG A 46 -29.89 -6.90 -2.95
CA ARG A 46 -28.62 -6.74 -3.65
C ARG A 46 -27.72 -5.88 -2.75
N VAL A 47 -26.66 -6.45 -2.19
CA VAL A 47 -25.62 -5.66 -1.52
C VAL A 47 -24.95 -4.81 -2.60
N LEU A 48 -25.07 -3.50 -2.50
CA LEU A 48 -24.43 -2.56 -3.42
C LEU A 48 -22.90 -2.66 -3.23
N PRO A 49 -22.10 -2.75 -4.31
CA PRO A 49 -20.65 -2.67 -4.21
C PRO A 49 -20.25 -1.35 -3.54
N THR A 50 -19.11 -1.34 -2.83
CA THR A 50 -18.55 -0.08 -2.33
C THR A 50 -18.02 0.70 -3.53
N VAL A 51 -18.78 1.71 -3.96
CA VAL A 51 -18.43 2.61 -5.06
C VAL A 51 -17.41 3.62 -4.53
N PHE A 52 -16.20 3.62 -5.07
CA PHE A 52 -15.23 4.67 -4.85
C PHE A 52 -15.24 5.62 -6.04
N THR A 53 -15.67 6.85 -5.78
CA THR A 53 -15.36 7.98 -6.66
C THR A 53 -14.07 8.61 -6.16
N ILE A 54 -13.09 8.79 -7.03
CA ILE A 54 -12.03 9.76 -6.74
C ILE A 54 -12.72 11.11 -6.92
N THR A 55 -13.08 11.80 -5.84
CA THR A 55 -13.74 13.11 -5.91
C THR A 55 -12.76 14.20 -5.54
N ASP A 56 -12.80 15.30 -6.30
CA ASP A 56 -12.55 16.62 -5.73
C ASP A 56 -13.74 16.89 -4.80
N GLY A 57 -13.48 17.21 -3.53
CA GLY A 57 -14.54 17.36 -2.56
C GLY A 57 -15.44 18.55 -2.92
N THR A 58 -16.70 18.32 -3.32
CA THR A 58 -17.94 18.98 -2.84
C THR A 58 -19.17 18.75 -3.76
N THR A 59 -20.34 19.12 -3.21
CA THR A 59 -21.72 19.20 -3.75
C THR A 59 -22.61 17.97 -3.50
N GLY A 60 -23.85 18.11 -3.02
CA GLY A 60 -24.64 19.31 -2.75
C GLY A 60 -26.11 18.93 -2.51
N ALA A 61 -26.78 19.77 -1.71
CA ALA A 61 -28.07 19.56 -1.06
C ALA A 61 -29.31 19.75 -1.96
N ALA A 62 -30.48 19.39 -1.40
CA ALA A 62 -31.75 20.07 -1.65
C ALA A 62 -32.54 20.14 -0.32
N SER A 63 -33.27 21.18 0.08
CA SER A 63 -33.26 22.64 -0.09
C SER A 63 -34.39 23.17 0.83
N THR A 64 -34.40 24.49 1.06
CA THR A 64 -35.46 25.38 1.61
C THR A 64 -35.46 25.60 3.13
N SER A 65 -35.57 26.82 3.68
CA SER A 65 -35.45 28.21 3.19
C SER A 65 -35.70 29.20 4.35
N LEU A 66 -35.08 30.39 4.29
CA LEU A 66 -35.52 31.72 4.82
C LEU A 66 -35.42 31.97 6.36
N ALA A 67 -34.52 32.87 6.81
CA ALA A 67 -34.72 34.32 7.09
C ALA A 67 -35.55 34.57 8.38
N GLU A 68 -35.26 35.45 9.35
CA GLU A 68 -34.74 36.83 9.34
C GLU A 68 -34.63 37.36 10.80
N ALA A 69 -33.85 38.45 11.02
CA ALA A 69 -33.97 39.50 12.05
C ALA A 69 -33.70 39.18 13.56
N MET A 70 -32.58 39.64 14.15
CA MET A 70 -32.31 40.98 14.76
C MET A 70 -32.96 41.28 16.13
N SER A 71 -32.14 41.51 17.18
CA SER A 71 -32.01 42.81 17.91
C SER A 71 -31.73 42.71 19.43
N SER A 72 -30.81 43.58 19.88
CA SER A 72 -30.69 44.26 21.21
C SER A 72 -30.30 43.41 22.44
N SER A 73 -29.46 43.85 23.39
CA SER A 73 -29.04 45.21 23.79
C SER A 73 -27.84 45.18 24.76
N LYS A 74 -27.16 46.34 24.82
CA LYS A 74 -25.96 46.73 25.58
C LYS A 74 -26.13 46.90 27.11
N ALA A 75 -24.96 47.07 27.74
CA ALA A 75 -24.59 47.93 28.90
C ALA A 75 -24.38 47.17 30.23
N GLN A 76 -23.45 47.52 31.14
CA GLN A 76 -22.37 48.51 31.24
C GLN A 76 -21.53 48.16 32.49
N VAL A 77 -20.25 48.56 32.48
CA VAL A 77 -19.15 48.43 33.48
C VAL A 77 -19.23 49.59 34.51
N PRO A 78 -18.82 49.50 35.81
CA PRO A 78 -17.44 49.78 36.30
C PRO A 78 -17.00 49.02 37.60
N SER A 79 -15.77 48.49 37.76
CA SER A 79 -14.42 49.07 37.99
C SER A 79 -14.02 49.28 39.47
N SER A 80 -12.90 48.67 39.90
CA SER A 80 -11.80 49.22 40.76
C SER A 80 -10.79 48.09 41.06
N ARG A 81 -9.54 48.10 40.52
CA ARG A 81 -8.29 48.71 41.04
C ARG A 81 -7.87 48.14 42.41
N GLN A 82 -6.62 47.77 42.73
CA GLN A 82 -5.25 47.94 42.17
C GLN A 82 -4.36 46.87 42.86
N GLU A 83 -3.30 46.34 42.24
CA GLU A 83 -1.92 46.75 42.59
C GLU A 83 -0.89 46.49 41.44
N SER A 84 -0.11 47.55 41.24
CA SER A 84 1.11 47.87 40.49
C SER A 84 2.31 46.90 40.68
N GLN A 85 3.45 46.90 39.97
CA GLN A 85 4.06 47.59 38.81
C GLN A 85 5.46 46.97 38.62
N ASN A 86 5.96 46.85 37.38
CA ASN A 86 7.24 47.42 36.90
C ASN A 86 7.68 46.77 35.57
N LEU A 87 7.42 47.47 34.47
CA LEU A 87 8.09 47.26 33.17
C LEU A 87 8.47 48.63 32.63
N LEU A 88 9.78 48.87 32.55
CA LEU A 88 10.38 50.04 31.93
C LEU A 88 10.22 49.97 30.41
N GLN A 89 9.67 51.05 29.86
CA GLN A 89 9.62 51.33 28.43
C GLN A 89 11.03 51.41 27.83
N LEU A 90 11.22 50.81 26.66
CA LEU A 90 12.17 51.28 25.67
C LEU A 90 11.45 51.42 24.33
N SER A 91 11.44 52.66 23.89
CA SER A 91 10.90 53.22 22.65
C SER A 91 11.57 52.62 21.41
N VAL A 92 10.76 52.41 20.37
CA VAL A 92 11.19 51.93 19.05
C VAL A 92 11.87 53.07 18.29
N PRO A 93 13.15 52.97 17.89
CA PRO A 93 13.74 53.87 16.91
C PRO A 93 13.33 53.45 15.50
N ARG A 94 13.09 54.47 14.66
CA ARG A 94 12.77 54.37 13.23
C ARG A 94 13.81 53.56 12.44
N GLU A 95 13.29 52.91 11.40
CA GLU A 95 13.95 52.24 10.29
C GLU A 95 15.38 52.73 9.99
N ALA A 96 16.35 51.86 10.31
CA ALA A 96 17.64 51.84 9.66
C ALA A 96 17.81 50.44 9.05
N ALA A 97 18.15 50.39 7.76
CA ALA A 97 18.38 49.17 7.01
C ALA A 97 19.46 48.31 7.69
N ILE A 98 19.05 47.21 8.33
CA ILE A 98 19.97 46.21 8.89
C ILE A 98 20.20 45.16 7.80
N GLY A 99 21.40 45.20 7.19
CA GLY A 99 21.89 44.17 6.29
C GLY A 99 21.85 42.80 6.97
N VAL A 100 21.16 41.86 6.36
CA VAL A 100 20.98 40.51 6.91
C VAL A 100 22.31 39.76 6.84
N ALA A 101 22.94 39.47 7.98
CA ALA A 101 24.24 38.79 8.09
C ALA A 101 24.24 37.37 7.49
N GLY A 102 25.18 37.06 6.58
CA GLY A 102 25.40 35.75 5.92
C GLY A 102 26.03 35.92 4.53
N PRO A 103 26.83 34.96 4.03
CA PRO A 103 27.60 35.13 2.80
C PRO A 103 26.69 35.33 1.58
N GLU A 104 27.04 36.27 0.70
CA GLU A 104 26.40 36.36 -0.61
C GLU A 104 26.76 35.13 -1.45
N LEU A 105 25.73 34.45 -1.95
CA LEU A 105 25.84 33.27 -2.80
C LEU A 105 25.34 33.65 -4.20
N ALA A 106 26.21 33.64 -5.21
CA ALA A 106 25.92 34.19 -6.54
C ALA A 106 24.62 33.66 -7.17
N ASN A 107 24.34 32.37 -6.98
CA ASN A 107 23.18 31.67 -7.56
C ASN A 107 21.94 31.64 -6.65
N TYR A 108 22.00 32.27 -5.48
CA TYR A 108 20.92 32.23 -4.49
C TYR A 108 20.56 33.64 -4.02
N GLU A 109 19.28 33.86 -3.79
CA GLU A 109 18.74 35.07 -3.20
C GLU A 109 18.38 34.79 -1.75
N LYS A 110 18.88 35.59 -0.83
CA LYS A 110 18.62 35.42 0.60
C LYS A 110 17.21 35.90 0.94
N VAL A 111 16.43 35.05 1.60
CA VAL A 111 15.04 35.37 1.97
C VAL A 111 14.96 35.82 3.42
N ARG A 112 15.26 34.93 4.38
CA ARG A 112 15.19 35.22 5.82
C ARG A 112 15.97 34.20 6.65
N VAL A 113 16.31 34.55 7.90
CA VAL A 113 16.80 33.58 8.89
C VAL A 113 15.61 32.73 9.38
N VAL A 114 15.76 31.40 9.41
CA VAL A 114 14.70 30.46 9.83
C VAL A 114 15.01 29.76 11.15
N GLY A 115 16.26 29.78 11.60
CA GLY A 115 16.62 29.24 12.92
C GLY A 115 18.03 29.65 13.32
N GLN A 116 18.28 29.74 14.63
CA GLN A 116 19.59 29.97 15.21
C GLN A 116 19.79 28.98 16.35
N GLY A 117 20.81 28.12 16.23
CA GLY A 117 21.16 27.11 17.23
C GLY A 117 22.56 27.35 17.83
N SER A 118 22.99 26.45 18.71
CA SER A 118 24.29 26.52 19.40
C SER A 118 25.51 26.35 18.48
N PHE A 119 25.32 25.78 17.28
CA PHE A 119 26.40 25.47 16.33
C PHE A 119 26.30 26.25 15.01
N GLY A 120 25.28 27.09 14.83
CA GLY A 120 25.07 27.73 13.54
C GLY A 120 23.75 28.43 13.32
N ILE A 121 23.67 29.14 12.19
CA ILE A 121 22.46 29.85 11.73
C ILE A 121 21.90 29.11 10.51
N ALA A 122 20.61 28.83 10.52
CA ALA A 122 19.85 28.31 9.40
C ALA A 122 19.16 29.46 8.67
N ILE A 123 19.48 29.63 7.39
CA ILE A 123 18.97 30.73 6.55
C ILE A 123 18.25 30.16 5.34
N LEU A 124 17.05 30.67 5.07
CA LEU A 124 16.28 30.38 3.86
C LEU A 124 16.79 31.20 2.69
N TYR A 125 17.06 30.51 1.58
CA TYR A 125 17.43 31.09 0.31
C TYR A 125 16.45 30.63 -0.78
N ARG A 126 16.35 31.42 -1.85
CA ARG A 126 15.64 31.13 -3.09
C ARG A 126 16.67 30.97 -4.19
N ARG A 127 16.73 29.80 -4.83
CA ARG A 127 17.64 29.53 -5.93
C ARG A 127 17.21 30.33 -7.16
N LYS A 128 18.14 31.09 -7.77
CA LYS A 128 17.82 32.00 -8.88
C LYS A 128 17.47 31.27 -10.18
N SER A 129 17.92 30.04 -10.36
CA SER A 129 17.71 29.27 -11.61
C SER A 129 16.27 28.80 -11.81
N ASP A 130 15.56 28.49 -10.73
CA ASP A 130 14.23 27.87 -10.77
C ASP A 130 13.27 28.35 -9.67
N GLY A 131 13.70 29.30 -8.83
CA GLY A 131 12.89 29.85 -7.75
C GLY A 131 12.73 28.93 -6.54
N HIS A 132 13.39 27.76 -6.50
CA HIS A 132 13.20 26.79 -5.43
C HIS A 132 13.75 27.28 -4.09
N GLN A 133 13.00 27.04 -3.00
CA GLN A 133 13.38 27.45 -1.66
C GLN A 133 14.19 26.36 -0.95
N ILE A 134 15.31 26.74 -0.37
CA ILE A 134 16.26 25.85 0.29
C ILE A 134 16.80 26.47 1.58
N VAL A 135 17.20 25.65 2.53
CA VAL A 135 17.86 26.11 3.75
C VAL A 135 19.35 25.86 3.67
N PHE A 136 20.14 26.88 4.01
CA PHE A 136 21.56 26.73 4.29
C PHE A 136 21.80 26.81 5.79
N LYS A 137 22.29 25.71 6.37
CA LYS A 137 22.82 25.69 7.74
C LYS A 137 24.29 26.05 7.70
N GLN A 138 24.66 27.11 8.42
CA GLN A 138 26.01 27.65 8.46
C GLN A 138 26.69 27.29 9.77
N ILE A 139 27.82 26.58 9.69
CA ILE A 139 28.63 26.19 10.84
C ILE A 139 29.98 26.88 10.72
N ASN A 140 30.32 27.73 11.68
CA ASN A 140 31.60 28.43 11.67
C ASN A 140 32.73 27.49 12.11
N LEU A 141 33.59 27.08 11.18
CA LEU A 141 34.70 26.18 11.48
C LEU A 141 35.82 26.90 12.25
N SER A 142 35.91 28.24 12.22
CA SER A 142 36.94 28.97 12.96
C SER A 142 36.75 28.90 14.47
N GLU A 143 35.51 28.70 14.93
CA GLU A 143 35.17 28.60 16.36
C GLU A 143 35.30 27.17 16.90
N LEU A 144 35.53 26.18 16.03
CA LEU A 144 35.68 24.78 16.40
C LEU A 144 37.16 24.39 16.58
N THR A 145 37.42 23.58 17.60
CA THR A 145 38.71 22.90 17.78
C THR A 145 38.96 21.89 16.65
N PRO A 146 40.21 21.49 16.35
CA PRO A 146 40.49 20.47 15.34
C PRO A 146 39.63 19.20 15.44
N PRO A 147 39.44 18.55 16.61
CA PRO A 147 38.53 17.40 16.71
C PRO A 147 37.06 17.78 16.49
N GLY A 148 36.64 19.01 16.85
CA GLY A 148 35.30 19.51 16.54
C GLY A 148 35.05 19.68 15.04
N ARG A 149 36.09 20.01 14.27
CA ARG A 149 36.01 20.10 12.80
C ARG A 149 35.86 18.73 12.15
N ASP A 150 36.65 17.74 12.57
CA ASP A 150 36.57 16.37 12.05
C ASP A 150 35.18 15.76 12.30
N LEU A 151 34.59 16.04 13.47
CA LEU A 151 33.24 15.61 13.81
C LEU A 151 32.17 16.31 12.97
N ALA A 152 32.29 17.62 12.73
CA ALA A 152 31.39 18.35 11.83
C ALA A 152 31.46 17.83 10.38
N MET A 153 32.63 17.40 9.92
CA MET A 153 32.77 16.78 8.60
C MET A 153 32.20 15.36 8.55
N ASN A 154 32.41 14.56 9.60
CA ASN A 154 31.79 13.24 9.72
C ASN A 154 30.25 13.34 9.78
N GLU A 155 29.71 14.40 10.37
CA GLU A 155 28.27 14.69 10.39
C GLU A 155 27.70 14.91 8.98
N VAL A 156 28.40 15.66 8.14
CA VAL A 156 28.02 15.84 6.73
C VAL A 156 28.05 14.50 5.99
N ASP A 157 29.07 13.68 6.22
CA ASP A 157 29.18 12.37 5.56
C ASP A 157 28.02 11.43 5.96
N VAL A 158 27.69 11.35 7.26
CA VAL A 158 26.54 10.59 7.74
C VAL A 158 25.23 11.16 7.18
N PHE A 159 25.05 12.48 7.22
CA PHE A 159 23.81 13.10 6.74
C PHE A 159 23.61 12.92 5.24
N SER A 160 24.70 12.92 4.45
CA SER A 160 24.65 12.67 3.01
C SER A 160 24.19 11.26 2.63
N LYS A 161 24.26 10.30 3.56
CA LYS A 161 23.85 8.91 3.36
C LYS A 161 22.39 8.66 3.71
N LEU A 162 21.78 9.53 4.52
CA LEU A 162 20.40 9.39 4.98
C LEU A 162 19.40 9.84 3.91
N HIS A 163 18.61 8.89 3.41
CA HIS A 163 17.58 9.13 2.40
C HIS A 163 16.25 8.52 2.86
N HIS A 164 15.35 9.36 3.38
CA HIS A 164 14.02 8.93 3.81
C HIS A 164 13.01 10.07 3.61
N PRO A 165 11.76 9.79 3.15
CA PRO A 165 10.76 10.83 2.86
C PRO A 165 10.43 11.72 4.06
N ASN A 166 10.50 11.16 5.27
CA ASN A 166 10.25 11.88 6.53
C ASN A 166 11.51 12.40 7.23
N ILE A 167 12.65 12.45 6.53
CA ILE A 167 13.88 13.12 6.98
C ILE A 167 14.09 14.34 6.08
N VAL A 168 14.55 15.45 6.65
CA VAL A 168 14.96 16.63 5.86
C VAL A 168 16.06 16.20 4.89
N SER A 169 15.84 16.39 3.59
CA SER A 169 16.77 15.92 2.57
C SER A 169 18.06 16.75 2.56
N TYR A 170 19.20 16.09 2.53
CA TYR A 170 20.50 16.70 2.22
C TYR A 170 20.61 16.94 0.71
N LEU A 171 20.94 18.17 0.30
CA LEU A 171 21.06 18.56 -1.12
C LEU A 171 22.52 18.75 -1.54
N GLY A 172 23.40 19.07 -0.60
CA GLY A 172 24.81 19.31 -0.84
C GLY A 172 25.47 20.04 0.32
N SER A 173 26.79 20.19 0.26
CA SER A 173 27.53 21.04 1.19
C SER A 173 28.82 21.56 0.56
N PHE A 174 29.27 22.72 1.04
CA PHE A 174 30.54 23.31 0.64
C PHE A 174 31.09 24.20 1.75
N ILE A 175 32.39 24.45 1.70
CA ILE A 175 33.07 25.34 2.64
C ILE A 175 33.36 26.65 1.91
N LYS A 176 32.95 27.77 2.51
CA LYS A 176 33.27 29.12 2.03
C LYS A 176 33.66 29.98 3.23
N ASP A 177 34.80 30.67 3.13
CA ASP A 177 35.28 31.61 4.15
C ASP A 177 35.31 31.00 5.58
N ASN A 178 35.90 29.79 5.74
CA ASN A 178 35.91 29.01 6.98
C ASN A 178 34.52 28.69 7.58
N THR A 179 33.46 28.83 6.80
CA THR A 179 32.10 28.43 7.18
C THR A 179 31.69 27.21 6.35
N LEU A 180 31.26 26.15 7.02
CA LEU A 180 30.64 24.99 6.39
C LEU A 180 29.16 25.32 6.14
N LEU A 181 28.75 25.30 4.87
CA LEU A 181 27.37 25.49 4.45
C LEU A 181 26.79 24.14 4.03
N ILE A 182 25.70 23.74 4.69
CA ILE A 182 24.95 22.53 4.37
C ILE A 182 23.64 22.95 3.72
N GLU A 183 23.44 22.56 2.46
CA GLU A 183 22.23 22.76 1.67
C GLU A 183 21.22 21.67 2.01
N MET A 184 20.01 22.06 2.40
CA MET A 184 18.97 21.13 2.81
C MET A 184 17.57 21.58 2.38
N GLU A 185 16.65 20.63 2.35
CA GLU A 185 15.24 20.82 2.05
C GLU A 185 14.58 21.81 3.04
N TYR A 186 13.77 22.74 2.52
CA TYR A 186 12.96 23.64 3.34
C TYR A 186 11.58 23.04 3.64
N ALA A 187 11.23 22.90 4.92
CA ALA A 187 9.87 22.56 5.35
C ALA A 187 9.08 23.84 5.71
N ASP A 188 8.07 24.16 4.92
CA ASP A 188 7.37 25.45 4.89
C ASP A 188 6.13 25.56 5.81
N GLY A 189 5.78 24.48 6.52
CA GLY A 189 4.63 24.38 7.45
C GLY A 189 5.01 24.58 8.92
N GLY A 190 6.25 24.94 9.23
CA GLY A 190 6.72 25.21 10.59
C GLY A 190 7.03 23.95 11.41
N THR A 191 7.23 24.12 12.71
CA THR A 191 7.57 23.02 13.63
C THR A 191 6.33 22.50 14.35
N LEU A 192 6.33 21.21 14.71
CA LEU A 192 5.27 20.61 15.52
C LEU A 192 5.10 21.33 16.85
N ALA A 193 6.19 21.84 17.45
CA ALA A 193 6.14 22.68 18.65
C ALA A 193 5.27 23.93 18.45
N HIS A 194 5.40 24.60 17.31
CA HIS A 194 4.59 25.77 16.98
C HIS A 194 3.11 25.40 16.81
N ILE A 195 2.82 24.33 16.07
CA ILE A 195 1.43 23.85 15.86
C ILE A 195 0.76 23.47 17.21
N ILE A 196 1.50 22.83 18.12
CA ILE A 196 1.00 22.51 19.46
C ILE A 196 0.72 23.79 20.26
N ALA A 197 1.65 24.75 20.24
CA ALA A 197 1.50 26.02 20.97
C ALA A 197 0.30 26.85 20.47
N GLU A 198 0.08 26.95 19.17
CA GLU A 198 -1.08 27.66 18.59
C GLU A 198 -2.43 27.03 18.93
N ARG A 199 -2.41 25.75 19.30
CA ARG A 199 -3.59 24.97 19.66
C ARG A 199 -3.81 24.88 21.17
N GLN A 200 -2.90 25.40 22.00
CA GLN A 200 -3.07 25.42 23.45
C GLN A 200 -4.35 26.16 23.86
N GLY A 201 -5.15 25.54 24.74
CA GLY A 201 -6.45 26.06 25.16
C GLY A 201 -7.58 25.87 24.14
N LYS A 202 -7.33 25.19 23.01
CA LYS A 202 -8.34 24.82 22.01
C LYS A 202 -8.61 23.31 22.06
N LEU A 203 -9.47 22.85 21.15
CA LEU A 203 -9.81 21.43 20.95
C LEU A 203 -8.56 20.58 20.71
N HIS A 204 -8.44 19.46 21.45
CA HIS A 204 -7.39 18.46 21.30
C HIS A 204 -7.25 17.96 19.85
N PHE A 205 -6.07 17.44 19.48
CA PHE A 205 -5.90 16.86 18.16
C PHE A 205 -6.74 15.59 18.03
N PRO A 206 -7.43 15.39 16.88
CA PRO A 206 -8.07 14.12 16.58
C PRO A 206 -7.03 12.99 16.63
N GLU A 207 -7.34 11.86 17.27
CA GLU A 207 -6.39 10.75 17.42
C GLU A 207 -5.85 10.26 16.08
N ARG A 208 -6.69 10.28 15.03
CA ARG A 208 -6.28 9.90 13.68
C ARG A 208 -5.19 10.81 13.11
N TYR A 209 -5.23 12.10 13.42
CA TYR A 209 -4.19 13.05 13.05
C TYR A 209 -2.91 12.78 13.85
N ILE A 210 -3.04 12.58 15.16
CA ILE A 210 -1.91 12.26 16.05
C ILE A 210 -1.16 11.04 15.52
N ILE A 211 -1.88 9.95 15.22
CA ILE A 211 -1.26 8.70 14.77
C ILE A 211 -0.67 8.84 13.36
N ALA A 212 -1.30 9.56 12.42
CA ALA A 212 -0.74 9.78 11.08
C ALA A 212 0.56 10.60 11.10
N VAL A 213 0.66 11.59 11.99
CA VAL A 213 1.91 12.32 12.23
C VAL A 213 2.92 11.41 12.93
N PHE A 214 2.50 10.67 13.95
CA PHE A 214 3.35 9.78 14.74
C PHE A 214 3.92 8.61 13.93
N GLU A 215 3.19 8.10 12.95
CA GLU A 215 3.62 7.07 12.00
C GLU A 215 4.81 7.57 11.15
N GLN A 216 4.70 8.77 10.61
CA GLN A 216 5.77 9.37 9.81
C GLN A 216 7.03 9.66 10.66
N ILE A 217 6.87 10.13 11.90
CA ILE A 217 7.98 10.31 12.85
C ILE A 217 8.62 8.94 13.13
N SER A 218 7.81 7.94 13.46
CA SER A 218 8.30 6.60 13.80
C SER A 218 9.01 5.93 12.63
N SER A 219 8.55 6.15 11.37
CA SER A 219 9.18 5.65 10.15
C SER A 219 10.59 6.20 9.98
N ALA A 220 10.77 7.51 10.18
CA ALA A 220 12.09 8.15 10.14
C ALA A 220 13.03 7.59 11.20
N ILE A 221 12.56 7.43 12.45
CA ILE A 221 13.39 6.89 13.53
C ILE A 221 13.73 5.41 13.31
N ASN A 222 12.80 4.60 12.81
CA ASN A 222 13.07 3.20 12.48
C ASN A 222 14.14 3.08 11.38
N TYR A 223 14.06 3.91 10.34
CA TYR A 223 15.09 3.96 9.31
C TYR A 223 16.47 4.33 9.89
N MET A 224 16.54 5.39 10.71
CA MET A 224 17.80 5.78 11.35
C MET A 224 18.38 4.65 12.23
N HIS A 225 17.54 4.01 13.04
CA HIS A 225 17.97 2.89 13.90
C HIS A 225 18.44 1.69 13.09
N SER A 226 17.84 1.42 11.92
CA SER A 226 18.28 0.34 11.01
C SER A 226 19.64 0.60 10.37
N GLU A 227 20.00 1.88 10.20
CA GLU A 227 21.33 2.31 9.75
C GLU A 227 22.34 2.47 10.92
N ASN A 228 21.98 2.02 12.14
CA ASN A 228 22.75 2.19 13.37
C ASN A 228 23.03 3.66 13.75
N ILE A 229 22.12 4.56 13.39
CA ILE A 229 22.22 6.00 13.68
C ILE A 229 21.17 6.37 14.73
N LEU A 230 21.61 7.07 15.79
CA LEU A 230 20.75 7.59 16.85
C LEU A 230 20.43 9.06 16.62
N HIS A 231 19.20 9.50 16.91
CA HIS A 231 18.81 10.90 16.68
C HIS A 231 19.34 11.83 17.77
N ARG A 232 19.25 11.47 19.06
CA ARG A 232 19.84 12.18 20.22
C ARG A 232 19.30 13.59 20.56
N ASP A 233 18.58 14.24 19.64
CA ASP A 233 17.89 15.52 19.91
C ASP A 233 16.43 15.50 19.46
N LEU A 234 15.74 14.38 19.67
CA LEU A 234 14.36 14.24 19.22
C LEU A 234 13.41 15.06 20.11
N LYS A 235 12.75 16.07 19.53
CA LYS A 235 11.84 16.99 20.21
C LYS A 235 10.87 17.63 19.22
N THR A 236 9.74 18.15 19.71
CA THR A 236 8.71 18.78 18.83
C THR A 236 9.23 19.98 18.03
N ALA A 237 10.30 20.63 18.48
CA ALA A 237 10.96 21.72 17.75
C ALA A 237 11.80 21.26 16.54
N ASN A 238 12.22 20.00 16.52
CA ASN A 238 13.01 19.39 15.43
C ASN A 238 12.15 18.52 14.50
N VAL A 239 10.84 18.44 14.77
CA VAL A 239 9.86 17.82 13.89
C VAL A 239 9.20 18.92 13.08
N PHE A 240 9.53 19.01 11.81
CA PHE A 240 8.94 19.97 10.89
C PHE A 240 7.77 19.35 10.15
N LEU A 241 6.82 20.19 9.74
CA LEU A 241 5.79 19.80 8.79
C LEU A 241 5.91 20.72 7.58
N ASN A 242 5.69 20.19 6.39
CA ASN A 242 5.40 21.05 5.24
C ASN A 242 3.92 21.42 5.23
N ARG A 243 3.52 22.40 4.41
CA ARG A 243 2.11 22.83 4.29
C ARG A 243 1.16 21.70 3.84
N ARG A 244 1.70 20.61 3.30
CA ARG A 244 0.97 19.41 2.88
C ARG A 244 0.75 18.39 4.01
N GLY A 245 1.26 18.65 5.22
CA GLY A 245 1.13 17.76 6.37
C GLY A 245 2.12 16.59 6.40
N ILE A 246 3.14 16.61 5.54
CA ILE A 246 4.24 15.63 5.55
C ILE A 246 5.22 16.02 6.64
N VAL A 247 5.55 15.07 7.50
CA VAL A 247 6.53 15.24 8.56
C VAL A 247 7.95 15.16 8.00
N LYS A 248 8.82 16.07 8.43
CA LYS A 248 10.24 16.11 8.13
C LYS A 248 11.02 16.21 9.44
N ILE A 249 11.73 15.15 9.80
CA ILE A 249 12.65 15.14 10.95
C ILE A 249 13.93 15.86 10.52
N GLY A 250 14.28 16.92 11.25
CA GLY A 250 15.50 17.70 11.03
C GLY A 250 16.34 17.81 12.30
N ASP A 251 17.48 18.49 12.18
CA ASP A 251 18.42 18.71 13.29
C ASP A 251 18.76 17.44 14.09
N PHE A 252 19.31 16.46 13.36
CA PHE A 252 19.95 15.29 13.95
C PHE A 252 21.02 15.75 14.95
N GLY A 253 20.99 15.23 16.17
CA GLY A 253 21.93 15.57 17.24
C GLY A 253 23.33 14.98 17.03
N ILE A 254 23.80 14.87 15.79
CA ILE A 254 25.10 14.30 15.44
C ILE A 254 26.22 15.15 16.07
N SER A 255 26.05 16.48 16.09
CA SER A 255 26.91 17.45 16.79
C SER A 255 26.92 17.36 18.33
N LYS A 256 26.02 16.59 18.98
CA LYS A 256 25.99 16.48 20.45
C LYS A 256 26.89 15.40 21.04
N ILE A 257 27.52 14.56 20.21
CA ILE A 257 28.61 13.65 20.65
C ILE A 257 29.85 14.46 21.09
N MET A 258 29.92 15.75 20.75
CA MET A 258 31.08 16.60 20.98
C MET A 258 31.36 16.98 22.45
N ASN A 259 30.62 16.44 23.43
CA ASN A 259 30.93 16.81 24.79
C ASN A 259 30.48 15.77 25.83
N THR A 260 31.25 14.70 25.96
CA THR A 260 31.26 13.80 27.13
C THR A 260 31.65 14.52 28.44
N LYS A 261 31.88 15.86 28.40
CA LYS A 261 32.13 16.74 29.54
C LYS A 261 31.28 18.03 29.54
N ILE A 262 30.02 18.03 29.07
CA ILE A 262 29.08 19.10 29.53
C ILE A 262 28.59 18.73 30.91
N HIS A 263 29.42 19.07 31.89
CA HIS A 263 28.89 19.64 33.11
C HIS A 263 28.02 20.85 32.73
N ALA A 264 26.72 20.77 32.96
CA ALA A 264 25.87 21.84 33.49
C ALA A 264 25.93 23.27 32.87
N GLN A 265 26.37 23.47 31.62
CA GLN A 265 26.41 24.81 31.00
C GLN A 265 25.86 24.85 29.57
N THR A 266 24.57 24.55 29.45
CA THR A 266 23.65 25.33 28.59
C THR A 266 22.32 25.40 29.33
N VAL A 267 22.21 26.38 30.22
CA VAL A 267 20.96 26.78 30.87
C VAL A 267 20.14 27.56 29.83
N LEU A 268 19.52 26.84 28.89
CA LEU A 268 18.45 27.37 28.06
C LEU A 268 17.38 26.28 27.94
N GLY A 269 16.61 26.12 29.03
CA GLY A 269 15.41 25.30 29.09
C GLY A 269 15.51 24.10 30.01
N THR A 270 14.36 23.76 30.60
CA THR A 270 14.14 22.52 31.36
C THR A 270 14.12 21.33 30.37
N PRO A 271 14.93 20.27 30.55
CA PRO A 271 15.16 19.22 29.55
C PRO A 271 14.02 18.19 29.48
N TYR A 272 12.86 18.59 28.94
CA TYR A 272 11.61 17.81 28.95
C TYR A 272 11.61 16.45 28.23
N TYR A 273 12.65 16.13 27.45
CA TYR A 273 12.76 14.90 26.66
C TYR A 273 13.81 13.92 27.21
N PHE A 274 14.43 14.21 28.36
CA PHE A 274 15.42 13.33 28.97
C PHE A 274 14.78 12.01 29.40
N SER A 275 15.43 10.90 29.08
CA SER A 275 15.07 9.59 29.58
C SER A 275 15.67 9.34 30.98
N PRO A 276 15.10 8.39 31.75
CA PRO A 276 15.62 8.04 33.08
C PRO A 276 17.11 7.69 33.07
N GLU A 277 17.55 6.92 32.08
CA GLU A 277 18.96 6.55 31.94
C GLU A 277 19.88 7.76 31.68
N MET A 278 19.41 8.80 30.98
CA MET A 278 20.15 10.05 30.83
C MET A 278 20.21 10.84 32.14
N CYS A 279 19.14 10.82 32.95
CA CYS A 279 19.13 11.45 34.28
C CYS A 279 20.08 10.74 35.27
N GLU A 280 20.27 9.43 35.11
CA GLU A 280 21.23 8.62 35.87
C GLU A 280 22.67 8.72 35.35
N GLY A 281 22.90 9.36 34.21
CA GLY A 281 24.21 9.48 33.58
C GLY A 281 24.69 8.21 32.85
N LYS A 282 23.78 7.28 32.51
CA LYS A 282 24.05 6.11 31.66
C LYS A 282 24.18 6.51 30.19
N GLU A 283 24.71 5.60 29.38
CA GLU A 283 24.89 5.83 27.95
C GLU A 283 23.55 5.96 27.21
N TYR A 284 23.51 6.86 26.22
CA TYR A 284 22.36 7.07 25.35
C TYR A 284 22.28 5.97 24.29
N ASP A 285 21.14 5.31 24.18
CA ASP A 285 20.92 4.22 23.22
C ASP A 285 19.69 4.46 22.33
N ASN A 286 19.32 3.47 21.52
CA ASN A 286 18.13 3.55 20.67
C ASN A 286 16.83 3.64 21.48
N LYS A 287 16.78 3.13 22.73
CA LYS A 287 15.61 3.21 23.62
C LYS A 287 15.47 4.59 24.25
N SER A 288 16.54 5.36 24.34
CA SER A 288 16.47 6.79 24.69
C SER A 288 15.73 7.60 23.63
N ASP A 289 15.90 7.30 22.34
CA ASP A 289 15.10 7.91 21.25
C ASP A 289 13.61 7.51 21.37
N ILE A 290 13.32 6.26 21.77
CA ILE A 290 11.93 5.80 21.98
C ILE A 290 11.24 6.55 23.13
N TRP A 291 11.97 6.85 24.21
CA TRP A 291 11.44 7.68 25.29
C TRP A 291 11.06 9.08 24.77
N ALA A 292 11.94 9.69 23.97
CA ALA A 292 11.68 10.99 23.36
C ALA A 292 10.48 10.96 22.40
N LEU A 293 10.26 9.86 21.66
CA LEU A 293 9.02 9.63 20.90
C LEU A 293 7.78 9.64 21.81
N GLY A 294 7.84 8.98 22.98
CA GLY A 294 6.78 9.03 23.99
C GLY A 294 6.49 10.45 24.47
N CYS A 295 7.53 11.25 24.70
CA CYS A 295 7.37 12.67 25.05
C CYS A 295 6.67 13.47 23.94
N ILE A 296 7.00 13.24 22.67
CA ILE A 296 6.34 13.90 21.52
C ILE A 296 4.87 13.47 21.41
N LEU A 297 4.58 12.17 21.56
CA LEU A 297 3.22 11.64 21.54
C LEU A 297 2.36 12.29 22.64
N GLY A 298 2.89 12.37 23.86
CA GLY A 298 2.21 13.02 24.98
C GLY A 298 1.93 14.50 24.75
N GLU A 299 2.87 15.23 24.14
CA GLU A 299 2.65 16.65 23.80
C GLU A 299 1.55 16.83 22.74
N MET A 300 1.46 15.93 21.76
CA MET A 300 0.36 15.94 20.79
C MET A 300 -0.99 15.61 21.44
N CYS A 301 -1.03 14.65 22.37
CA CYS A 301 -2.26 14.28 23.06
C CYS A 301 -2.74 15.35 24.05
N CYS A 302 -1.83 15.96 24.81
CA CYS A 302 -2.17 16.81 25.94
C CYS A 302 -2.04 18.32 25.65
N LEU A 303 -1.48 18.69 24.50
CA LEU A 303 -1.12 20.07 24.11
C LEU A 303 -0.19 20.80 25.11
N LYS A 304 0.42 20.06 26.04
CA LYS A 304 1.32 20.54 27.08
C LYS A 304 2.45 19.55 27.27
N LYS A 305 3.53 19.98 27.92
CA LYS A 305 4.70 19.13 28.17
C LYS A 305 4.31 17.85 28.92
N THR A 306 4.77 16.72 28.39
CA THR A 306 4.51 15.38 28.93
C THR A 306 4.91 15.28 30.40
N PHE A 307 6.10 15.79 30.75
CA PHE A 307 6.56 15.96 32.12
C PHE A 307 6.56 17.45 32.47
N ALA A 308 5.53 17.92 33.17
CA ALA A 308 5.47 19.29 33.67
C ALA A 308 6.05 19.37 35.10
N ALA A 309 6.95 20.32 35.34
CA ALA A 309 7.57 20.55 36.63
C ALA A 309 7.99 22.02 36.77
N SER A 310 8.03 22.52 38.00
CA SER A 310 8.42 23.90 38.32
C SER A 310 9.94 24.12 38.28
N ASN A 311 10.72 23.06 38.46
CA ASN A 311 12.18 23.10 38.46
C ASN A 311 12.78 21.76 38.01
N LEU A 312 14.09 21.75 37.73
CA LEU A 312 14.81 20.58 37.21
C LEU A 312 14.76 19.37 38.17
N SER A 313 14.85 19.60 39.48
CA SER A 313 14.84 18.52 40.48
C SER A 313 13.49 17.79 40.53
N GLU A 314 12.39 18.56 40.49
CA GLU A 314 11.04 18.02 40.39
C GLU A 314 10.85 17.28 39.04
N LEU A 315 11.39 17.83 37.94
CA LEU A 315 11.34 17.17 36.63
C LEU A 315 12.01 15.80 36.66
N VAL A 316 13.26 15.75 37.15
CA VAL A 316 14.05 14.51 37.23
C VAL A 316 13.32 13.49 38.12
N THR A 317 12.78 13.92 39.25
CA THR A 317 12.00 13.03 40.14
C THR A 317 10.80 12.42 39.42
N LYS A 318 10.05 13.21 38.61
CA LYS A 318 8.92 12.71 37.82
C LYS A 318 9.34 11.77 36.69
N ILE A 319 10.44 12.07 36.00
CA ILE A 319 11.02 11.20 34.96
C ILE A 319 11.41 9.84 35.56
N MET A 320 12.16 9.85 36.67
CA MET A 320 12.62 8.63 37.35
C MET A 320 11.46 7.79 37.91
N ALA A 321 10.35 8.44 38.28
CA ALA A 321 9.14 7.76 38.72
C ALA A 321 8.22 7.30 37.57
N GLY A 322 8.51 7.68 36.31
CA GLY A 322 7.60 7.45 35.18
C GLY A 322 6.26 8.18 35.32
N ASN A 323 6.20 9.26 36.11
CA ASN A 323 4.98 10.00 36.40
C ASN A 323 4.79 11.13 35.38
N TYR A 324 4.14 10.81 34.26
CA TYR A 324 3.83 11.75 33.18
C TYR A 324 2.38 12.22 33.25
N THR A 325 2.09 13.32 32.56
CA THR A 325 0.73 13.84 32.40
C THR A 325 -0.17 12.76 31.77
N PRO A 326 -1.25 12.32 32.44
CA PRO A 326 -2.12 11.30 31.90
C PRO A 326 -2.81 11.81 30.63
N VAL A 327 -2.85 10.93 29.62
CA VAL A 327 -3.55 11.19 28.35
C VAL A 327 -5.06 11.30 28.62
N PRO A 328 -5.77 12.30 28.06
CA PRO A 328 -7.21 12.48 28.25
C PRO A 328 -8.04 11.21 27.99
N SER A 329 -9.13 11.01 28.74
CA SER A 329 -10.03 9.84 28.65
C SER A 329 -10.67 9.67 27.26
N GLY A 330 -10.86 10.77 26.53
CA GLY A 330 -11.42 10.79 25.17
C GLY A 330 -10.57 10.12 24.09
N TYR A 331 -9.34 9.69 24.41
CA TYR A 331 -8.48 8.90 23.53
C TYR A 331 -8.62 7.39 23.79
N THR A 332 -8.46 6.60 22.72
CA THR A 332 -8.60 5.15 22.79
C THR A 332 -7.65 4.52 23.81
N SER A 333 -8.06 3.39 24.38
CA SER A 333 -7.18 2.59 25.23
C SER A 333 -5.89 2.19 24.50
N GLY A 334 -5.95 1.99 23.18
CA GLY A 334 -4.77 1.70 22.35
C GLY A 334 -3.72 2.81 22.40
N LEU A 335 -4.13 4.07 22.19
CA LEU A 335 -3.23 5.23 22.28
C LEU A 335 -2.64 5.38 23.69
N ARG A 336 -3.48 5.21 24.72
CA ARG A 336 -3.05 5.29 26.13
C ARG A 336 -2.08 4.17 26.50
N SER A 337 -2.30 2.95 25.99
CA SER A 337 -1.38 1.82 26.16
C SER A 337 -0.06 2.04 25.44
N LEU A 338 -0.06 2.56 24.20
CA LEU A 338 1.17 2.91 23.48
C LEU A 338 1.98 3.95 24.27
N MET A 339 1.33 5.02 24.75
CA MET A 339 1.97 6.03 25.58
C MET A 339 2.65 5.42 26.81
N SER A 340 1.94 4.53 27.52
CA SER A 340 2.49 3.83 28.69
C SER A 340 3.69 2.92 28.36
N ASN A 341 3.69 2.30 27.18
CA ASN A 341 4.80 1.43 26.76
C ASN A 341 6.03 2.23 26.30
N LEU A 342 5.85 3.39 25.67
CA LEU A 342 6.95 4.27 25.28
C LEU A 342 7.67 4.90 26.49
N LEU A 343 6.92 5.20 27.56
CA LEU A 343 7.42 5.86 28.77
C LEU A 343 7.69 4.88 29.93
N GLN A 344 8.06 3.63 29.63
CA GLN A 344 8.56 2.71 30.64
C GLN A 344 9.91 3.17 31.20
N VAL A 345 10.05 3.20 32.53
CA VAL A 345 11.31 3.65 33.18
C VAL A 345 12.48 2.76 32.76
N GLU A 346 12.25 1.45 32.72
CA GLU A 346 13.24 0.48 32.26
C GLU A 346 13.32 0.44 30.72
N ALA A 347 14.46 0.83 30.17
CA ALA A 347 14.70 0.94 28.73
C ALA A 347 14.44 -0.38 27.95
N ALA A 348 14.71 -1.54 28.57
CA ALA A 348 14.49 -2.85 27.96
C ALA A 348 13.00 -3.12 27.68
N LYS A 349 12.09 -2.60 28.51
CA LYS A 349 10.63 -2.78 28.38
C LYS A 349 9.99 -1.87 27.33
N ARG A 350 10.69 -0.82 26.89
CA ARG A 350 10.20 0.06 25.81
C ARG A 350 10.20 -0.72 24.49
N PRO A 351 9.17 -0.57 23.64
CA PRO A 351 9.18 -1.15 22.31
C PRO A 351 10.28 -0.52 21.45
N THR A 352 10.69 -1.20 20.39
CA THR A 352 11.54 -0.64 19.33
C THR A 352 10.70 0.22 18.37
N ALA A 353 11.35 1.10 17.59
CA ALA A 353 10.64 1.89 16.57
C ALA A 353 9.93 1.00 15.54
N SER A 354 10.52 -0.15 15.20
CA SER A 354 9.91 -1.17 14.34
C SER A 354 8.63 -1.74 14.97
N GLU A 355 8.64 -2.07 16.27
CA GLU A 355 7.45 -2.59 16.94
C GLU A 355 6.33 -1.54 17.04
N VAL A 356 6.68 -0.27 17.22
CA VAL A 356 5.73 0.84 17.20
C VAL A 356 5.04 0.95 15.84
N LEU A 357 5.81 0.89 14.75
CA LEU A 357 5.29 0.97 13.38
C LEU A 357 4.49 -0.26 12.96
N VAL A 358 4.98 -1.46 13.26
CA VAL A 358 4.42 -2.71 12.74
C VAL A 358 3.24 -3.18 13.58
N TYR A 359 3.25 -2.95 14.90
CA TYR A 359 2.23 -3.46 15.79
C TYR A 359 1.32 -2.37 16.36
N TRP A 360 1.89 -1.36 17.02
CA TRP A 360 1.09 -0.40 17.79
C TRP A 360 0.26 0.54 16.92
N ILE A 361 0.86 1.12 15.88
CA ILE A 361 0.17 2.06 15.00
C ILE A 361 -0.99 1.38 14.24
N PRO A 362 -0.80 0.21 13.60
CA PRO A 362 -1.90 -0.54 12.99
C PRO A 362 -2.98 -0.96 13.99
N LEU A 363 -2.60 -1.33 15.22
CA LEU A 363 -3.55 -1.66 16.29
C LEU A 363 -4.46 -0.47 16.63
N ILE A 364 -3.88 0.73 16.78
CA ILE A 364 -4.63 1.95 17.10
C ILE A 364 -5.51 2.37 15.92
N PHE A 365 -4.97 2.39 14.69
CA PHE A 365 -5.78 2.68 13.50
C PHE A 365 -6.97 1.73 13.35
N ARG A 366 -6.78 0.43 13.66
CA ARG A 366 -7.85 -0.57 13.65
C ARG A 366 -8.92 -0.28 14.69
N SER A 367 -8.54 0.20 15.88
CA SER A 367 -9.48 0.54 16.96
C SER A 367 -10.31 1.81 16.68
N LEU A 368 -9.81 2.70 15.83
CA LEU A 368 -10.45 3.98 15.51
C LEU A 368 -11.60 3.87 14.48
N GLY A 369 -11.59 2.86 13.61
CA GLY A 369 -12.61 2.68 12.57
C GLY A 369 -12.75 3.92 11.64
N LYS A 370 -14.00 4.34 11.36
CA LYS A 370 -14.30 5.57 10.58
C LYS A 370 -14.29 6.85 11.43
N ASN A 371 -14.14 6.75 12.75
CA ASN A 371 -14.28 7.88 13.65
C ASN A 371 -13.00 8.73 13.70
N LYS A 372 -13.15 10.05 13.90
CA LYS A 372 -12.01 10.98 14.04
C LYS A 372 -11.22 10.79 15.35
N GLY A 373 -11.68 9.89 16.24
CA GLY A 373 -10.91 9.40 17.38
C GLY A 373 -10.85 10.31 18.61
N TYR A 374 -11.73 11.31 18.71
CA TYR A 374 -11.93 12.03 19.96
C TYR A 374 -13.42 12.13 20.21
N SER A 375 -13.91 11.49 21.28
CA SER A 375 -15.26 11.72 21.80
C SER A 375 -15.16 12.79 22.88
N TYR A 376 -15.85 13.91 22.70
CA TYR A 376 -16.05 14.86 23.79
C TYR A 376 -16.98 14.18 24.81
N GLU A 377 -16.46 13.84 25.99
CA GLU A 377 -17.32 13.51 27.11
C GLU A 377 -17.98 14.82 27.55
N ASP A 378 -19.30 14.91 27.41
CA ASP A 378 -20.08 15.99 28.03
C ASP A 378 -19.96 15.86 29.55
N ASP A 379 -19.31 16.84 30.14
CA ASP A 379 -19.01 16.90 31.56
C ASP A 379 -20.24 17.43 32.33
N VAL A 380 -21.14 16.54 32.76
CA VAL A 380 -22.06 16.81 33.89
C VAL A 380 -22.27 15.51 34.69
N GLY A 381 -21.71 15.46 35.89
CA GLY A 381 -21.68 14.28 36.76
C GLY A 381 -22.95 14.01 37.59
N GLY A 382 -22.92 12.89 38.33
CA GLY A 382 -23.74 12.66 39.52
C GLY A 382 -24.46 11.31 39.63
N SER A 383 -23.80 10.34 40.27
CA SER A 383 -24.30 9.39 41.29
C SER A 383 -25.66 8.63 41.15
N SER A 384 -25.54 7.30 41.31
CA SER A 384 -26.44 6.36 42.04
C SER A 384 -27.64 5.69 41.35
N GLY A 385 -27.59 4.34 41.26
CA GLY A 385 -28.63 3.46 41.82
C GLY A 385 -29.73 2.86 40.92
N ASN A 386 -29.64 1.53 40.73
CA ASN A 386 -30.71 0.50 40.68
C ASN A 386 -31.85 0.47 39.61
N GLN A 387 -31.91 -0.72 38.98
CA GLN A 387 -33.06 -1.61 38.70
C GLN A 387 -34.23 -1.20 37.76
N LEU A 388 -34.33 -2.03 36.70
CA LEU A 388 -35.50 -2.80 36.22
C LEU A 388 -36.77 -2.13 35.64
N THR A 389 -37.15 -2.69 34.49
CA THR A 389 -38.50 -2.92 33.89
C THR A 389 -39.08 -1.91 32.91
N ALA A 390 -39.85 -2.50 31.99
CA ALA A 390 -40.28 -2.03 30.68
C ALA A 390 -41.54 -1.15 30.71
N SER A 391 -41.71 -0.30 29.68
CA SER A 391 -42.93 -0.13 28.87
C SER A 391 -42.84 1.10 27.95
N ASP A 392 -43.14 0.90 26.67
CA ASP A 392 -43.59 1.91 25.68
C ASP A 392 -45.00 2.46 26.05
N PRO A 393 -45.59 3.42 25.31
CA PRO A 393 -45.03 4.60 24.62
C PRO A 393 -45.88 5.87 24.94
N THR A 394 -45.43 7.08 24.60
CA THR A 394 -46.30 8.20 24.15
C THR A 394 -45.52 9.43 23.68
N THR A 395 -46.01 9.96 22.56
CA THR A 395 -45.81 11.25 21.90
C THR A 395 -45.74 12.50 22.81
N ALA A 396 -44.79 13.41 22.57
CA ALA A 396 -45.03 14.86 22.38
C ALA A 396 -43.73 15.65 22.14
N HIS A 397 -43.82 16.64 21.27
CA HIS A 397 -42.79 17.55 20.75
C HIS A 397 -42.18 18.52 21.78
N SER A 398 -40.91 18.96 21.58
CA SER A 398 -40.53 20.39 21.46
C SER A 398 -38.99 20.59 21.34
N ASN A 399 -38.60 21.49 20.42
CA ASN A 399 -37.24 21.93 20.07
C ASN A 399 -36.57 22.80 21.17
N VAL A 400 -35.23 22.98 21.13
CA VAL A 400 -34.52 24.28 20.98
C VAL A 400 -33.01 24.05 20.70
N SER A 401 -32.50 24.75 19.68
CA SER A 401 -31.10 24.96 19.29
C SER A 401 -30.63 26.38 19.65
N MET A 402 -29.33 26.58 19.89
CA MET A 402 -28.70 27.92 19.96
C MET A 402 -27.34 27.91 19.23
N ASP A 403 -27.26 28.69 18.15
CA ASP A 403 -26.04 29.07 17.41
C ASP A 403 -25.59 30.48 17.84
N LEU A 404 -24.27 30.74 17.77
CA LEU A 404 -23.66 32.05 17.97
C LEU A 404 -22.54 32.26 16.91
N GLU A 405 -22.69 33.25 16.03
CA GLU A 405 -21.65 33.76 15.11
C GLU A 405 -21.17 35.18 15.50
N LEU A 406 -19.93 35.53 15.11
CA LEU A 406 -19.26 36.84 15.27
C LEU A 406 -18.66 37.32 13.91
N PRO A 407 -18.33 38.62 13.73
CA PRO A 407 -18.54 39.37 12.49
C PRO A 407 -17.33 39.51 11.54
N THR A 408 -17.67 39.70 10.26
CA THR A 408 -16.79 39.95 9.09
C THR A 408 -16.35 41.41 8.94
N ALA A 409 -15.10 41.62 8.51
CA ALA A 409 -14.64 42.82 7.83
C ALA A 409 -14.59 42.55 6.31
N GLN A 410 -15.43 43.22 5.53
CA GLN A 410 -15.26 43.38 4.09
C GLN A 410 -14.87 44.82 3.82
N THR A 411 -13.95 45.06 2.88
CA THR A 411 -14.13 45.88 1.65
C THR A 411 -12.73 46.23 1.11
N GLU A 412 -12.23 45.48 0.12
CA GLU A 412 -11.25 45.97 -0.88
C GLU A 412 -10.90 44.89 -1.93
N THR A 413 -11.11 43.61 -1.65
CA THR A 413 -10.71 42.51 -2.56
C THR A 413 -11.63 42.32 -3.77
N LYS A 414 -12.82 42.92 -3.79
CA LYS A 414 -13.85 42.66 -4.82
C LYS A 414 -13.62 43.40 -6.15
N GLN A 415 -12.72 44.39 -6.18
CA GLN A 415 -12.43 45.16 -7.40
C GLN A 415 -11.25 44.60 -8.23
N LEU A 416 -10.44 43.69 -7.68
CA LEU A 416 -9.27 43.13 -8.37
C LEU A 416 -9.52 41.79 -9.09
N MET A 417 -10.68 41.15 -8.92
CA MET A 417 -10.97 39.81 -9.49
C MET A 417 -11.67 39.83 -10.86
N SER A 418 -11.75 40.98 -11.54
CA SER A 418 -12.48 41.10 -12.82
C SER A 418 -11.59 41.30 -14.06
N ALA A 419 -10.25 41.29 -13.90
CA ALA A 419 -9.34 41.34 -15.03
C ALA A 419 -8.80 39.93 -15.35
N GLU A 420 -9.43 39.31 -16.35
CA GLU A 420 -8.96 38.23 -17.22
C GLU A 420 -7.60 37.59 -16.88
N THR A 421 -7.65 36.33 -16.43
CA THR A 421 -6.54 35.39 -16.64
C THR A 421 -7.13 34.09 -17.19
N ALA A 422 -6.96 33.86 -18.48
CA ALA A 422 -7.25 32.57 -19.09
C ALA A 422 -6.44 31.50 -18.36
N ALA A 423 -7.11 30.48 -17.83
CA ALA A 423 -6.46 29.36 -17.14
C ALA A 423 -5.45 28.68 -18.08
N PRO A 424 -4.21 28.42 -17.63
CA PRO A 424 -3.26 27.64 -18.42
C PRO A 424 -3.82 26.23 -18.64
N HIS A 425 -3.70 25.70 -19.86
CA HIS A 425 -4.04 24.31 -20.16
C HIS A 425 -3.26 23.36 -19.22
N GLU A 426 -3.96 22.71 -18.29
CA GLU A 426 -3.40 21.72 -17.37
C GLU A 426 -2.96 20.48 -18.18
N ILE A 427 -1.66 20.17 -18.18
CA ILE A 427 -1.13 19.00 -18.89
C ILE A 427 -1.44 17.75 -18.05
N LEU A 428 -2.34 16.90 -18.55
CA LEU A 428 -2.71 15.63 -17.92
C LEU A 428 -1.53 14.63 -18.04
N GLU A 429 -0.83 14.37 -16.94
CA GLU A 429 0.25 13.37 -16.89
C GLU A 429 -0.33 11.96 -16.62
N LYS A 430 -0.08 11.01 -17.54
CA LYS A 430 -0.43 9.60 -17.36
C LYS A 430 0.53 8.92 -16.38
N ARG A 431 0.01 8.02 -15.54
CA ARG A 431 0.77 7.23 -14.57
C ARG A 431 0.00 5.99 -14.12
N SER A 432 0.68 5.15 -13.37
CA SER A 432 0.12 3.92 -12.79
C SER A 432 0.37 3.86 -11.28
N VAL A 433 -0.60 3.34 -10.54
CA VAL A 433 -0.50 3.11 -9.10
C VAL A 433 -0.80 1.65 -8.81
N LEU A 434 0.12 0.98 -8.12
CA LEU A 434 -0.07 -0.39 -7.65
C LEU A 434 -0.61 -0.34 -6.22
N TYR A 435 -1.85 -0.77 -6.02
CA TYR A 435 -2.47 -0.80 -4.70
C TYR A 435 -2.44 -2.21 -4.11
N GLN A 436 -2.21 -2.33 -2.80
CA GLN A 436 -2.50 -3.53 -2.04
C GLN A 436 -3.88 -3.42 -1.40
N LEU A 437 -4.81 -4.23 -1.89
CA LEU A 437 -6.17 -4.36 -1.39
C LEU A 437 -6.26 -5.56 -0.44
N LYS A 438 -6.65 -5.31 0.81
CA LYS A 438 -7.03 -6.31 1.81
C LYS A 438 -8.54 -6.22 2.01
N ALA A 439 -9.29 -7.16 1.47
CA ALA A 439 -10.75 -7.21 1.57
C ALA A 439 -11.18 -8.58 2.12
N PHE A 440 -11.71 -8.62 3.34
CA PHE A 440 -12.16 -9.84 4.02
C PHE A 440 -13.45 -9.57 4.82
N GLY A 441 -14.50 -10.36 4.59
CA GLY A 441 -15.84 -10.06 5.09
C GLY A 441 -16.25 -8.62 4.74
N THR A 442 -16.67 -7.85 5.74
CA THR A 442 -17.01 -6.43 5.62
C THR A 442 -15.82 -5.48 5.78
N CYS A 443 -14.64 -6.00 6.14
CA CYS A 443 -13.44 -5.20 6.35
C CYS A 443 -12.71 -4.99 5.02
N PHE A 444 -12.29 -3.75 4.76
CA PHE A 444 -11.50 -3.41 3.59
C PHE A 444 -10.39 -2.40 3.94
N SER A 445 -9.26 -2.53 3.27
CA SER A 445 -8.14 -1.57 3.31
C SER A 445 -7.43 -1.59 1.96
N MET A 446 -7.12 -0.42 1.41
CA MET A 446 -6.43 -0.27 0.14
C MET A 446 -5.32 0.75 0.33
N ALA A 447 -4.07 0.32 0.13
CA ALA A 447 -2.89 1.17 0.33
C ALA A 447 -2.01 1.15 -0.92
N PRO A 448 -1.52 2.30 -1.40
CA PRO A 448 -0.59 2.32 -2.52
C PRO A 448 0.77 1.76 -2.12
N ILE A 449 1.35 0.93 -2.98
CA ILE A 449 2.76 0.53 -2.90
C ILE A 449 3.62 1.74 -3.27
N GLN A 450 4.63 2.02 -2.45
CA GLN A 450 5.47 3.22 -2.57
C GLN A 450 6.45 3.10 -3.74
N LEU A 451 5.95 3.39 -4.94
CA LEU A 451 6.72 3.54 -6.18
C LEU A 451 6.86 5.03 -6.54
N PRO A 452 7.76 5.41 -7.47
CA PRO A 452 7.89 6.81 -7.89
C PRO A 452 6.53 7.43 -8.29
N PRO A 453 6.19 8.66 -7.86
CA PRO A 453 4.85 9.25 -8.07
C PRO A 453 4.42 9.41 -9.54
N LYS A 454 5.39 9.47 -10.46
CA LYS A 454 5.21 9.58 -11.91
C LYS A 454 5.48 8.25 -12.65
N ALA A 455 5.56 7.13 -11.92
CA ALA A 455 5.79 5.84 -12.55
C ALA A 455 4.61 5.47 -13.45
N VAL A 456 4.91 5.02 -14.67
CA VAL A 456 3.98 4.30 -15.54
C VAL A 456 4.46 2.85 -15.51
N ILE A 457 3.64 1.96 -14.96
CA ILE A 457 4.02 0.56 -14.77
C ILE A 457 3.63 -0.22 -16.03
N VAL A 458 4.61 -0.88 -16.65
CA VAL A 458 4.40 -1.68 -17.86
C VAL A 458 4.25 -3.16 -17.57
N ASP A 459 4.85 -3.64 -16.48
CA ASP A 459 4.80 -5.05 -16.11
C ASP A 459 4.94 -5.25 -14.60
N VAL A 460 4.29 -6.30 -14.08
CA VAL A 460 4.37 -6.73 -12.68
C VAL A 460 4.59 -8.24 -12.65
N ALA A 461 5.75 -8.65 -12.18
CA ALA A 461 6.08 -10.05 -11.96
C ALA A 461 6.07 -10.36 -10.46
N MET A 462 5.57 -11.54 -10.10
CA MET A 462 5.53 -11.97 -8.71
C MET A 462 5.66 -13.49 -8.57
N SER A 463 6.21 -13.90 -7.44
CA SER A 463 6.07 -15.25 -6.90
C SER A 463 5.57 -15.16 -5.46
N ASP A 464 5.48 -16.29 -4.77
CA ASP A 464 5.04 -16.33 -3.36
C ASP A 464 6.02 -15.60 -2.42
N SER A 465 7.27 -15.39 -2.85
CA SER A 465 8.33 -14.84 -2.01
C SER A 465 8.76 -13.42 -2.36
N HIS A 466 8.62 -12.98 -3.63
CA HIS A 466 9.10 -11.66 -4.05
C HIS A 466 8.31 -11.08 -5.23
N PHE A 467 8.47 -9.77 -5.40
CA PHE A 467 7.77 -8.96 -6.39
C PHE A 467 8.77 -8.14 -7.19
N VAL A 468 8.47 -7.96 -8.47
CA VAL A 468 9.24 -7.13 -9.40
C VAL A 468 8.27 -6.27 -10.20
N VAL A 469 8.54 -4.97 -10.27
CA VAL A 469 7.78 -4.01 -11.08
C VAL A 469 8.71 -3.37 -12.09
N VAL A 470 8.25 -3.28 -13.33
CA VAL A 470 8.97 -2.61 -14.43
C VAL A 470 8.19 -1.37 -14.84
N ASN A 471 8.88 -0.25 -14.92
CA ASN A 471 8.33 1.03 -15.35
C ASN A 471 8.64 1.31 -16.83
N GLU A 472 7.86 2.18 -17.46
CA GLU A 472 8.00 2.61 -18.86
C GLU A 472 9.34 3.30 -19.16
N ASP A 473 9.97 3.92 -18.15
CA ASP A 473 11.31 4.51 -18.27
C ASP A 473 12.44 3.46 -18.33
N GLY A 474 12.10 2.17 -18.20
CA GLY A 474 13.03 1.05 -18.21
C GLY A 474 13.58 0.68 -16.83
N SER A 475 13.18 1.39 -15.76
CA SER A 475 13.60 1.08 -14.40
C SER A 475 12.84 -0.12 -13.84
N ALA A 476 13.54 -0.96 -13.08
CA ALA A 476 12.98 -2.12 -12.39
C ALA A 476 13.13 -1.96 -10.87
N TYR A 477 12.07 -2.30 -10.13
CA TYR A 477 12.02 -2.28 -8.67
C TYR A 477 11.68 -3.67 -8.15
N ALA A 478 12.28 -4.11 -7.05
CA ALA A 478 11.97 -5.38 -6.40
C ALA A 478 11.92 -5.28 -4.89
N TRP A 479 11.12 -6.17 -4.28
CA TRP A 479 11.00 -6.35 -2.83
C TRP A 479 10.49 -7.76 -2.49
N GLY A 480 10.54 -8.15 -1.22
CA GLY A 480 10.25 -9.49 -0.73
C GLY A 480 11.51 -10.25 -0.32
N GLU A 481 11.48 -11.58 -0.35
CA GLU A 481 12.62 -12.42 0.00
C GLU A 481 13.81 -12.18 -0.95
N GLY A 482 15.02 -12.03 -0.41
CA GLY A 482 16.25 -11.80 -1.16
C GLY A 482 17.40 -12.74 -0.81
N SER A 483 17.15 -13.79 -0.03
CA SER A 483 18.17 -14.73 0.50
C SER A 483 19.03 -15.39 -0.58
N HIS A 484 18.49 -15.55 -1.78
CA HIS A 484 19.15 -16.18 -2.92
C HIS A 484 19.62 -15.17 -3.99
N GLY A 485 19.38 -13.87 -3.77
CA GLY A 485 19.67 -12.81 -4.72
C GLY A 485 18.60 -12.63 -5.81
N GLN A 486 17.39 -13.16 -5.60
CA GLN A 486 16.28 -13.06 -6.54
C GLN A 486 15.80 -11.62 -6.79
N LEU A 487 16.09 -10.70 -5.85
CA LEU A 487 15.77 -9.28 -6.00
C LEU A 487 16.73 -8.54 -6.96
N GLY A 488 17.85 -9.14 -7.36
CA GLY A 488 18.84 -8.50 -8.23
C GLY A 488 19.55 -7.26 -7.63
N LEU A 489 19.42 -7.07 -6.31
CA LEU A 489 20.05 -6.00 -5.53
C LEU A 489 21.50 -6.36 -5.15
N THR A 490 22.30 -5.36 -4.78
CA THR A 490 23.71 -5.57 -4.42
C THR A 490 23.91 -6.28 -3.09
N ALA A 491 22.93 -6.22 -2.18
CA ALA A 491 22.95 -6.89 -0.89
C ALA A 491 21.92 -8.02 -0.84
N LEU A 492 22.28 -9.11 -0.17
CA LEU A 492 21.33 -10.17 0.18
C LEU A 492 20.57 -9.73 1.42
N GLU A 493 19.25 -9.80 1.35
CA GLU A 493 18.37 -9.50 2.47
C GLU A 493 17.42 -10.68 2.68
N ALA A 494 17.19 -11.08 3.93
CA ALA A 494 16.22 -12.14 4.21
C ALA A 494 14.81 -11.74 3.75
N TRP A 495 14.43 -10.47 3.95
CA TRP A 495 13.18 -9.91 3.45
C TRP A 495 13.24 -8.38 3.31
N LYS A 496 13.00 -7.87 2.09
CA LYS A 496 12.88 -6.44 1.77
C LYS A 496 11.40 -6.02 1.82
N HIS A 497 11.05 -5.08 2.69
CA HIS A 497 9.65 -4.68 2.87
C HIS A 497 9.14 -3.62 1.89
N TYR A 498 10.02 -2.90 1.20
CA TYR A 498 9.66 -1.79 0.32
C TYR A 498 10.33 -1.92 -1.06
N PRO A 499 9.67 -1.48 -2.15
CA PRO A 499 10.25 -1.51 -3.49
C PRO A 499 11.59 -0.78 -3.54
N SER A 500 12.62 -1.48 -4.01
CA SER A 500 13.97 -0.93 -4.16
C SER A 500 14.43 -1.08 -5.59
N ARG A 501 15.04 -0.03 -6.14
CA ARG A 501 15.48 0.00 -7.54
C ARG A 501 16.65 -0.94 -7.77
N MET A 502 16.59 -1.72 -8.86
CA MET A 502 17.69 -2.59 -9.29
C MET A 502 18.77 -1.79 -10.02
N GLU A 503 19.71 -1.20 -9.27
CA GLU A 503 20.81 -0.39 -9.84
C GLU A 503 21.74 -1.19 -10.78
N SER A 504 21.81 -2.51 -10.61
CA SER A 504 22.59 -3.43 -11.46
C SER A 504 22.14 -3.45 -12.93
N VAL A 505 20.90 -3.06 -13.22
CA VAL A 505 20.34 -3.04 -14.58
C VAL A 505 20.08 -1.62 -15.10
N ARG A 506 20.60 -0.58 -14.43
CA ARG A 506 20.38 0.83 -14.83
C ARG A 506 20.79 1.19 -16.26
N ASN A 507 21.70 0.41 -16.85
CA ASN A 507 22.20 0.61 -18.22
C ASN A 507 21.36 -0.16 -19.26
N TYR A 508 20.33 -0.89 -18.83
CA TYR A 508 19.39 -1.58 -19.69
C TYR A 508 18.03 -0.90 -19.57
N HIS A 509 17.33 -0.80 -20.70
CA HIS A 509 15.92 -0.43 -20.69
C HIS A 509 15.10 -1.73 -20.55
N VAL A 510 14.67 -2.03 -19.32
CA VAL A 510 13.88 -3.24 -19.00
C VAL A 510 12.43 -3.02 -19.42
N VAL A 511 11.83 -3.98 -20.12
CA VAL A 511 10.45 -3.89 -20.65
C VAL A 511 9.51 -4.93 -20.07
N GLY A 512 10.03 -5.90 -19.32
CA GLY A 512 9.23 -6.92 -18.67
C GLY A 512 10.06 -7.81 -17.75
N ALA A 513 9.38 -8.61 -16.94
CA ALA A 513 10.00 -9.50 -15.97
C ALA A 513 9.15 -10.76 -15.75
N CYS A 514 9.75 -11.79 -15.19
CA CYS A 514 9.04 -12.89 -14.56
C CYS A 514 9.76 -13.34 -13.29
N ALA A 515 9.00 -13.79 -12.31
CA ALA A 515 9.50 -14.28 -11.02
C ALA A 515 9.06 -15.73 -10.82
N GLY A 516 10.00 -16.59 -10.42
CA GLY A 516 9.72 -17.97 -10.02
C GLY A 516 10.10 -18.21 -8.56
N ASP A 517 10.27 -19.48 -8.17
CA ASP A 517 10.68 -19.82 -6.81
C ASP A 517 12.16 -19.49 -6.59
N GLY A 518 12.39 -18.32 -5.98
CA GLY A 518 13.73 -17.84 -5.65
C GLY A 518 14.56 -17.35 -6.83
N PHE A 519 13.96 -16.99 -7.97
CA PHE A 519 14.66 -16.37 -9.10
C PHE A 519 13.82 -15.33 -9.85
N THR A 520 14.50 -14.41 -10.54
CA THR A 520 13.92 -13.39 -11.42
C THR A 520 14.62 -13.41 -12.78
N ILE A 521 13.84 -13.20 -13.85
CA ILE A 521 14.36 -12.98 -15.21
C ILE A 521 13.74 -11.70 -15.76
N LEU A 522 14.59 -10.86 -16.33
CA LEU A 522 14.24 -9.57 -16.91
C LEU A 522 14.41 -9.64 -18.43
N VAL A 523 13.49 -9.04 -19.18
CA VAL A 523 13.63 -8.82 -20.62
C VAL A 523 13.87 -7.35 -20.90
N THR A 524 14.85 -7.07 -21.74
CA THR A 524 15.22 -5.71 -22.16
C THR A 524 14.56 -5.33 -23.48
N GLN A 525 14.49 -4.05 -23.81
CA GLN A 525 13.95 -3.56 -25.09
C GLN A 525 14.68 -4.11 -26.33
N ALA A 526 15.97 -4.39 -26.17
CA ALA A 526 16.80 -5.03 -27.20
C ALA A 526 16.41 -6.51 -27.42
N GLY A 527 15.65 -7.10 -26.50
CA GLY A 527 15.24 -8.50 -26.48
C GLY A 527 16.24 -9.43 -25.79
N SER A 528 17.26 -8.88 -25.12
CA SER A 528 18.19 -9.65 -24.29
C SER A 528 17.56 -10.01 -22.95
N LEU A 529 17.88 -11.21 -22.44
CA LEU A 529 17.42 -11.68 -21.12
C LEU A 529 18.52 -11.57 -20.06
N LEU A 530 18.15 -11.10 -18.87
CA LEU A 530 19.01 -11.05 -17.69
C LEU A 530 18.39 -11.91 -16.59
N SER A 531 19.17 -12.73 -15.88
CA SER A 531 18.68 -13.64 -14.84
C SER A 531 19.44 -13.49 -13.52
N CYS A 532 18.75 -13.55 -12.39
CA CYS A 532 19.35 -13.60 -11.04
C CYS A 532 18.54 -14.47 -10.07
N GLY A 533 19.15 -14.84 -8.95
CA GLY A 533 18.57 -15.68 -7.90
C GLY A 533 19.19 -17.07 -7.82
N SER A 534 18.39 -18.01 -7.33
CA SER A 534 18.72 -19.42 -7.17
C SER A 534 18.79 -20.14 -8.51
N ASN A 535 19.85 -20.91 -8.73
CA ASN A 535 19.97 -21.80 -9.89
C ASN A 535 19.82 -23.28 -9.55
N ALA A 536 19.31 -23.62 -8.37
CA ALA A 536 19.12 -25.02 -7.93
C ALA A 536 18.24 -25.83 -8.92
N ASN A 537 17.28 -25.15 -9.56
CA ASN A 537 16.36 -25.73 -10.53
C ASN A 537 16.69 -25.39 -11.99
N LEU A 538 17.93 -24.95 -12.28
CA LEU A 538 18.40 -24.63 -13.64
C LEU A 538 17.56 -23.56 -14.37
N ALA A 539 16.73 -22.82 -13.64
CA ALA A 539 15.77 -21.88 -14.21
C ALA A 539 16.42 -20.57 -14.67
N LEU A 540 17.69 -20.31 -14.33
CA LEU A 540 18.38 -19.10 -14.79
C LEU A 540 18.84 -19.17 -16.24
N GLY A 541 18.92 -20.37 -16.83
CA GLY A 541 19.39 -20.56 -18.21
C GLY A 541 20.89 -20.30 -18.43
N GLN A 542 21.66 -20.22 -17.33
CA GLN A 542 23.09 -19.91 -17.31
C GLN A 542 23.96 -21.17 -17.48
N ASP A 543 25.22 -20.99 -17.93
CA ASP A 543 26.17 -22.09 -18.11
C ASP A 543 26.66 -22.71 -16.79
N GLU A 544 26.82 -21.89 -15.76
CA GLU A 544 27.29 -22.31 -14.44
C GLU A 544 26.12 -22.64 -13.50
N GLN A 545 26.23 -23.73 -12.74
CA GLN A 545 25.25 -24.10 -11.71
C GLN A 545 25.56 -23.43 -10.38
N ARG A 546 25.53 -22.09 -10.36
CA ARG A 546 25.62 -21.28 -9.15
C ARG A 546 24.51 -20.23 -9.12
N ASN A 547 24.26 -19.69 -7.93
CA ASN A 547 23.35 -18.57 -7.74
C ASN A 547 24.00 -17.27 -8.26
N TYR A 548 23.19 -16.37 -8.78
CA TYR A 548 23.64 -15.06 -9.23
C TYR A 548 22.89 -13.97 -8.48
N HIS A 549 23.60 -13.20 -7.65
CA HIS A 549 22.97 -12.17 -6.82
C HIS A 549 22.66 -10.88 -7.58
N THR A 550 23.26 -10.72 -8.76
CA THR A 550 22.98 -9.61 -9.68
C THR A 550 22.55 -10.16 -11.03
N PRO A 551 21.65 -9.49 -11.76
CA PRO A 551 21.20 -9.93 -13.07
C PRO A 551 22.36 -10.13 -14.05
N LYS A 552 22.44 -11.31 -14.66
CA LYS A 552 23.44 -11.66 -15.67
C LYS A 552 22.79 -12.01 -16.99
N LEU A 553 23.44 -11.61 -18.09
CA LEU A 553 22.99 -11.91 -19.45
C LEU A 553 22.92 -13.43 -19.67
N VAL A 554 21.81 -13.90 -20.21
CA VAL A 554 21.64 -15.30 -20.65
C VAL A 554 22.28 -15.44 -22.04
N SER A 555 23.57 -15.77 -22.06
CA SER A 555 24.41 -15.82 -23.28
C SER A 555 23.83 -16.67 -24.42
N ARG A 556 23.17 -17.79 -24.08
CA ARG A 556 22.57 -18.74 -25.04
C ARG A 556 21.43 -18.15 -25.88
N LEU A 557 20.82 -17.05 -25.42
CA LEU A 557 19.76 -16.33 -26.12
C LEU A 557 20.19 -14.92 -26.54
N ALA A 558 21.49 -14.61 -26.51
CA ALA A 558 21.99 -13.27 -26.85
C ALA A 558 21.62 -12.84 -28.28
N ASP A 559 21.61 -13.78 -29.23
CA ASP A 559 21.27 -13.53 -30.64
C ASP A 559 19.76 -13.63 -30.94
N VAL A 560 18.94 -13.93 -29.92
CA VAL A 560 17.49 -14.09 -30.07
C VAL A 560 16.80 -12.88 -29.48
N ARG A 561 16.03 -12.14 -30.29
CA ARG A 561 15.22 -11.03 -29.80
C ARG A 561 13.96 -11.56 -29.10
N VAL A 562 14.00 -11.64 -27.78
CA VAL A 562 12.88 -12.06 -26.93
C VAL A 562 11.88 -10.90 -26.74
N GLU A 563 10.59 -11.18 -26.86
CA GLU A 563 9.48 -10.22 -26.64
C GLU A 563 8.74 -10.46 -25.34
N GLN A 564 8.62 -11.71 -24.90
CA GLN A 564 7.93 -12.07 -23.66
C GLN A 564 8.69 -13.18 -22.92
N VAL A 565 8.71 -13.11 -21.59
CA VAL A 565 9.23 -14.15 -20.70
C VAL A 565 8.20 -14.43 -19.60
N THR A 566 8.05 -15.69 -19.19
CA THR A 566 7.17 -16.09 -18.10
C THR A 566 7.78 -17.28 -17.35
N ALA A 567 7.50 -17.39 -16.06
CA ALA A 567 8.06 -18.44 -15.20
C ALA A 567 6.96 -19.18 -14.45
N GLY A 568 7.13 -20.49 -14.29
CA GLY A 568 6.48 -21.25 -13.22
C GLY A 568 7.39 -21.31 -11.99
N LEU A 569 7.15 -22.26 -11.08
CA LEU A 569 7.98 -22.39 -9.88
C LEU A 569 9.44 -22.67 -10.22
N HIS A 570 9.69 -23.53 -11.20
CA HIS A 570 11.03 -24.07 -11.48
C HIS A 570 11.40 -24.11 -12.97
N HIS A 571 10.55 -23.57 -13.84
CA HIS A 571 10.76 -23.58 -15.29
C HIS A 571 10.38 -22.23 -15.91
N VAL A 572 10.88 -21.98 -17.11
CA VAL A 572 10.74 -20.69 -17.80
C VAL A 572 10.38 -20.91 -19.26
N LEU A 573 9.49 -20.07 -19.77
CA LEU A 573 9.22 -19.94 -21.21
C LEU A 573 9.66 -18.55 -21.69
N ALA A 574 10.22 -18.50 -22.90
CA ALA A 574 10.49 -17.25 -23.61
C ALA A 574 9.93 -17.29 -25.03
N LEU A 575 9.31 -16.20 -25.46
CA LEU A 575 8.76 -16.01 -26.80
C LEU A 575 9.59 -14.97 -27.53
N SER A 576 10.16 -15.36 -28.67
CA SER A 576 10.89 -14.45 -29.55
C SER A 576 9.97 -13.69 -30.50
N ARG A 577 10.47 -12.57 -31.02
CA ARG A 577 9.82 -11.77 -32.07
C ARG A 577 9.49 -12.57 -33.33
N GLU A 578 10.30 -13.57 -33.65
CA GLU A 578 10.07 -14.46 -34.80
C GLU A 578 8.96 -15.49 -34.54
N GLY A 579 8.44 -15.57 -33.31
CA GLY A 579 7.44 -16.57 -32.91
C GLY A 579 8.02 -17.91 -32.51
N ALA A 580 9.34 -18.01 -32.28
CA ALA A 580 9.94 -19.19 -31.65
C ALA A 580 9.77 -19.14 -30.13
N VAL A 581 9.35 -20.26 -29.55
CA VAL A 581 9.18 -20.45 -28.10
C VAL A 581 10.35 -21.30 -27.57
N TYR A 582 10.96 -20.85 -26.49
CA TYR A 582 12.07 -21.51 -25.81
C TYR A 582 11.66 -21.93 -24.39
N VAL A 583 12.21 -23.04 -23.89
CA VAL A 583 11.94 -23.57 -22.55
C VAL A 583 13.20 -24.08 -21.86
N TRP A 584 13.29 -23.90 -20.55
CA TRP A 584 14.35 -24.45 -19.69
C TRP A 584 13.91 -24.51 -18.22
N GLY A 585 14.75 -25.12 -17.37
CA GLY A 585 14.49 -25.34 -15.94
C GLY A 585 14.16 -26.81 -15.62
N THR A 586 13.44 -27.05 -14.53
CA THR A 586 13.01 -28.40 -14.11
C THR A 586 11.49 -28.53 -14.03
N SER A 587 11.00 -29.74 -14.32
CA SER A 587 9.60 -30.10 -14.15
C SER A 587 9.42 -31.62 -14.03
N THR A 588 8.66 -32.06 -13.03
CA THR A 588 8.29 -33.47 -12.83
C THR A 588 6.89 -33.81 -13.38
N CYS A 589 6.14 -32.79 -13.81
CA CYS A 589 4.77 -32.88 -14.31
C CYS A 589 4.65 -32.70 -15.83
N GLY A 590 5.76 -32.43 -16.53
CA GLY A 590 5.78 -32.26 -18.00
C GLY A 590 5.64 -30.81 -18.47
N ALA A 591 5.80 -29.82 -17.57
CA ALA A 591 5.66 -28.40 -17.90
C ALA A 591 6.74 -27.90 -18.89
N LEU A 592 7.82 -28.65 -19.11
CA LEU A 592 8.80 -28.33 -20.16
C LEU A 592 8.25 -28.56 -21.58
N GLY A 593 7.20 -29.36 -21.76
CA GLY A 593 6.55 -29.51 -23.07
C GLY A 593 7.40 -30.17 -24.17
N LEU A 594 8.51 -30.82 -23.81
CA LEU A 594 9.47 -31.44 -24.74
C LEU A 594 9.00 -32.76 -25.36
N GLY A 595 7.82 -33.26 -24.96
CA GLY A 595 7.22 -34.50 -25.43
C GLY A 595 7.86 -35.79 -24.91
N ASN A 596 9.08 -35.70 -24.38
CA ASN A 596 9.77 -36.78 -23.69
C ASN A 596 9.52 -36.70 -22.16
N TYR A 597 9.96 -37.73 -21.42
CA TYR A 597 9.92 -37.73 -19.95
C TYR A 597 11.11 -36.98 -19.33
N GLN A 598 11.75 -36.08 -20.09
CA GLN A 598 12.88 -35.32 -19.60
C GLN A 598 12.40 -34.29 -18.59
N GLN A 599 12.94 -34.39 -17.37
CA GLN A 599 12.50 -33.57 -16.23
C GLN A 599 13.34 -32.31 -16.03
N GLN A 600 14.44 -32.17 -16.76
CA GLN A 600 15.38 -31.08 -16.61
C GLN A 600 15.88 -30.64 -17.98
N GLN A 601 15.88 -29.35 -18.23
CA GLN A 601 16.45 -28.75 -19.41
C GLN A 601 17.34 -27.59 -18.99
N LYS A 602 18.65 -27.83 -18.96
CA LYS A 602 19.63 -26.86 -18.42
C LYS A 602 19.67 -25.55 -19.21
N PHE A 603 19.51 -25.62 -20.53
CA PHE A 603 19.68 -24.50 -21.43
C PHE A 603 18.40 -24.19 -22.19
N PRO A 604 18.15 -22.93 -22.55
CA PRO A 604 17.02 -22.56 -23.40
C PRO A 604 16.94 -23.43 -24.65
N GLN A 605 15.89 -24.25 -24.75
CA GLN A 605 15.64 -25.13 -25.88
C GLN A 605 14.44 -24.66 -26.67
N LYS A 606 14.61 -24.48 -27.98
CA LYS A 606 13.51 -24.15 -28.88
C LYS A 606 12.53 -25.33 -28.97
N ILE A 607 11.25 -25.07 -28.68
CA ILE A 607 10.17 -26.06 -28.81
C ILE A 607 9.66 -26.06 -30.25
N LEU A 608 9.40 -27.24 -30.80
CA LEU A 608 8.84 -27.40 -32.14
C LEU A 608 7.30 -27.49 -32.08
N LEU A 609 6.62 -26.41 -32.44
CA LEU A 609 5.15 -26.32 -32.52
C LEU A 609 4.65 -26.44 -33.98
N SER A 610 5.29 -27.33 -34.76
CA SER A 610 5.06 -27.43 -36.22
C SER A 610 3.64 -27.84 -36.62
N HIS A 611 2.87 -28.43 -35.70
CA HIS A 611 1.47 -28.81 -35.93
C HIS A 611 0.52 -27.62 -35.99
N VAL A 612 0.94 -26.42 -35.55
CA VAL A 612 0.13 -25.20 -35.60
C VAL A 612 0.66 -24.27 -36.70
N LYS A 613 -0.20 -23.92 -37.66
CA LYS A 613 0.17 -23.05 -38.79
C LYS A 613 0.19 -21.56 -38.44
N THR A 614 -0.40 -21.20 -37.31
CA THR A 614 -0.49 -19.81 -36.86
C THR A 614 0.68 -19.46 -35.95
N LYS A 615 1.03 -18.17 -35.92
CA LYS A 615 2.14 -17.68 -35.10
C LYS A 615 1.71 -17.63 -33.61
N PRO A 616 2.57 -18.06 -32.67
CA PRO A 616 2.40 -17.77 -31.25
C PRO A 616 2.28 -16.27 -31.00
N SER A 617 1.33 -15.86 -30.15
CA SER A 617 1.09 -14.46 -29.78
C SER A 617 1.43 -14.16 -28.33
N LYS A 618 1.16 -15.08 -27.40
CA LYS A 618 1.45 -14.92 -25.96
C LYS A 618 1.84 -16.25 -25.34
N ILE A 619 2.62 -16.20 -24.27
CA ILE A 619 2.96 -17.34 -23.43
C ILE A 619 2.47 -17.10 -22.00
N TYR A 620 2.17 -18.19 -21.28
CA TYR A 620 1.77 -18.16 -19.89
C TYR A 620 2.40 -19.32 -19.13
N CYS A 621 2.76 -19.08 -17.88
CA CYS A 621 3.06 -20.14 -16.92
C CYS A 621 2.12 -20.06 -15.72
N GLY A 622 1.74 -21.23 -15.23
CA GLY A 622 1.34 -21.40 -13.83
C GLY A 622 2.48 -22.06 -13.04
N PRO A 623 2.25 -22.39 -11.76
CA PRO A 623 3.26 -23.03 -10.92
C PRO A 623 3.91 -24.28 -11.56
N ASP A 624 3.09 -25.07 -12.25
CA ASP A 624 3.39 -26.40 -12.79
C ASP A 624 2.87 -26.60 -14.23
N THR A 625 2.52 -25.51 -14.91
CA THR A 625 1.83 -25.49 -16.20
C THR A 625 2.50 -24.50 -17.14
N SER A 626 2.59 -24.86 -18.41
CA SER A 626 3.12 -24.02 -19.48
C SER A 626 2.10 -23.94 -20.61
N ALA A 627 1.91 -22.75 -21.17
CA ALA A 627 0.91 -22.51 -22.19
C ALA A 627 1.39 -21.53 -23.26
N VAL A 628 0.93 -21.77 -24.49
CA VAL A 628 1.17 -20.93 -25.66
C VAL A 628 -0.18 -20.60 -26.29
N LEU A 629 -0.49 -19.30 -26.36
CA LEU A 629 -1.64 -18.77 -27.06
C LEU A 629 -1.21 -18.33 -28.45
N PHE A 630 -2.00 -18.71 -29.45
CA PHE A 630 -1.77 -18.40 -30.85
C PHE A 630 -2.69 -17.27 -31.33
N THR A 631 -2.27 -16.58 -32.38
CA THR A 631 -3.01 -15.44 -33.00
C THR A 631 -4.43 -15.76 -33.45
N ASN A 632 -4.78 -17.02 -33.69
CA ASN A 632 -6.14 -17.46 -34.01
C ASN A 632 -7.04 -17.71 -32.78
N GLY A 633 -6.51 -17.51 -31.56
CA GLY A 633 -7.20 -17.77 -30.30
C GLY A 633 -7.13 -19.23 -29.83
N GLU A 634 -6.34 -20.08 -30.48
CA GLU A 634 -6.06 -21.43 -29.98
C GLU A 634 -5.03 -21.38 -28.85
N ILE A 635 -5.27 -22.12 -27.78
CA ILE A 635 -4.32 -22.26 -26.67
C ILE A 635 -3.85 -23.71 -26.58
N HIS A 636 -2.53 -23.88 -26.52
CA HIS A 636 -1.88 -25.17 -26.31
C HIS A 636 -1.18 -25.17 -24.97
N VAL A 637 -1.34 -26.24 -24.20
CA VAL A 637 -0.84 -26.33 -22.82
C VAL A 637 -0.14 -27.66 -22.56
N CYS A 638 0.79 -27.66 -21.62
CA CYS A 638 1.47 -28.83 -21.06
C CYS A 638 1.75 -28.63 -19.56
N GLY A 639 2.08 -29.71 -18.85
CA GLY A 639 2.28 -29.70 -17.40
C GLY A 639 1.30 -30.58 -16.64
N SER A 640 1.06 -30.23 -15.38
CA SER A 640 0.13 -30.98 -14.53
C SER A 640 -1.31 -30.82 -15.01
N ASN A 641 -2.01 -31.94 -15.19
CA ASN A 641 -3.44 -32.02 -15.42
C ASN A 641 -4.15 -32.60 -14.18
N ASP A 642 -3.58 -32.41 -12.99
CA ASP A 642 -4.27 -32.74 -11.75
C ASP A 642 -5.60 -31.99 -11.66
N TYR A 643 -6.61 -32.67 -11.10
CA TYR A 643 -8.01 -32.22 -11.06
C TYR A 643 -8.64 -31.91 -12.43
N ASN A 644 -8.02 -32.39 -13.52
CA ASN A 644 -8.43 -32.07 -14.89
C ASN A 644 -8.39 -30.56 -15.21
N LYS A 645 -7.47 -29.80 -14.60
CA LYS A 645 -7.36 -28.35 -14.82
C LYS A 645 -6.95 -27.95 -16.24
N LEU A 646 -6.45 -28.88 -17.06
CA LEU A 646 -6.14 -28.64 -18.47
C LEU A 646 -7.20 -29.21 -19.42
N GLY A 647 -8.25 -29.85 -18.89
CA GLY A 647 -9.40 -30.34 -19.67
C GLY A 647 -9.14 -31.60 -20.50
N PHE A 648 -8.07 -32.36 -20.22
CA PHE A 648 -7.72 -33.57 -20.98
C PHE A 648 -8.25 -34.89 -20.42
N GLN A 649 -8.94 -34.86 -19.28
CA GLN A 649 -9.41 -36.00 -18.47
C GLN A 649 -8.27 -36.91 -17.98
N ARG A 650 -7.52 -37.52 -18.91
CA ARG A 650 -6.30 -38.29 -18.67
C ARG A 650 -5.33 -38.08 -19.86
N PRO A 651 -4.00 -38.19 -19.67
CA PRO A 651 -3.28 -38.47 -18.42
C PRO A 651 -3.19 -37.27 -17.47
N SER A 652 -2.74 -37.49 -16.23
CA SER A 652 -2.48 -36.43 -15.23
C SER A 652 -1.23 -35.59 -15.54
N LYS A 653 -0.35 -36.07 -16.43
CA LYS A 653 0.85 -35.35 -16.87
C LYS A 653 0.81 -35.18 -18.38
N ILE A 654 0.90 -33.94 -18.84
CA ILE A 654 0.88 -33.59 -20.25
C ILE A 654 2.29 -33.16 -20.65
N THR A 655 3.04 -34.05 -21.29
CA THR A 655 4.46 -33.82 -21.59
C THR A 655 4.69 -33.07 -22.90
N ALA A 656 3.68 -32.94 -23.76
CA ALA A 656 3.72 -32.22 -25.02
C ALA A 656 2.57 -31.20 -25.10
N PHE A 657 2.81 -30.05 -25.73
CA PHE A 657 1.81 -29.01 -25.92
C PHE A 657 0.58 -29.52 -26.68
N LYS A 658 -0.55 -29.61 -26.00
CA LYS A 658 -1.82 -30.09 -26.54
C LYS A 658 -2.87 -28.98 -26.54
N LYS A 659 -3.67 -28.90 -27.59
CA LYS A 659 -4.74 -27.90 -27.73
C LYS A 659 -5.84 -28.14 -26.69
N VAL A 660 -6.19 -27.11 -25.92
CA VAL A 660 -7.35 -27.12 -25.01
C VAL A 660 -8.63 -26.91 -25.83
N GLN A 661 -9.67 -27.70 -25.54
CA GLN A 661 -10.94 -27.59 -26.25
C GLN A 661 -11.89 -26.63 -25.51
N LEU A 662 -12.07 -25.44 -26.07
CA LEU A 662 -12.99 -24.41 -25.60
C LEU A 662 -13.95 -23.99 -26.73
N PRO A 663 -15.16 -23.51 -26.40
CA PRO A 663 -16.18 -23.16 -27.39
C PRO A 663 -15.86 -21.87 -28.16
N HIS A 664 -15.04 -20.98 -27.58
CA HIS A 664 -14.68 -19.68 -28.12
C HIS A 664 -13.18 -19.47 -28.13
N LYS A 665 -12.72 -18.50 -28.92
CA LYS A 665 -11.31 -18.10 -29.00
C LYS A 665 -10.84 -17.54 -27.65
N VAL A 666 -9.66 -17.97 -27.22
CA VAL A 666 -9.06 -17.51 -25.96
C VAL A 666 -8.37 -16.16 -26.19
N ILE A 667 -8.60 -15.21 -25.28
CA ILE A 667 -7.96 -13.90 -25.22
C ILE A 667 -6.82 -13.91 -24.19
N GLN A 668 -7.10 -14.48 -23.01
CA GLN A 668 -6.16 -14.57 -21.90
C GLN A 668 -6.42 -15.86 -21.12
N ALA A 669 -5.37 -16.41 -20.51
CA ALA A 669 -5.47 -17.54 -19.61
C ALA A 669 -4.64 -17.31 -18.35
N CYS A 670 -5.07 -17.90 -17.25
CA CYS A 670 -4.34 -17.94 -15.99
C CYS A 670 -4.40 -19.37 -15.42
N PHE A 671 -3.31 -19.84 -14.83
CA PHE A 671 -3.15 -21.21 -14.38
C PHE A 671 -2.65 -21.22 -12.93
N SER A 672 -3.39 -21.86 -12.04
CA SER A 672 -2.94 -22.16 -10.68
C SER A 672 -2.58 -23.65 -10.54
N SER A 673 -2.17 -24.08 -9.35
CA SER A 673 -1.92 -25.50 -9.08
C SER A 673 -3.22 -26.31 -9.12
N THR A 674 -4.37 -25.68 -8.84
CA THR A 674 -5.65 -26.37 -8.63
C THR A 674 -6.64 -26.23 -9.80
N HIS A 675 -6.65 -25.10 -10.48
CA HIS A 675 -7.62 -24.80 -11.53
C HIS A 675 -7.04 -23.86 -12.59
N SER A 676 -7.80 -23.62 -13.65
CA SER A 676 -7.41 -22.75 -14.75
C SER A 676 -8.58 -21.90 -15.21
N VAL A 677 -8.28 -20.66 -15.55
CA VAL A 677 -9.25 -19.63 -15.93
C VAL A 677 -8.91 -19.14 -17.33
N PHE A 678 -9.93 -19.07 -18.18
CA PHE A 678 -9.81 -18.67 -19.58
C PHE A 678 -10.79 -17.53 -19.84
N LEU A 679 -10.26 -16.36 -20.20
CA LEU A 679 -11.02 -15.26 -20.75
C LEU A 679 -11.13 -15.46 -22.26
N VAL A 680 -12.34 -15.54 -22.78
CA VAL A 680 -12.62 -15.79 -24.20
C VAL A 680 -13.32 -14.60 -24.86
N GLU A 681 -13.37 -14.64 -26.19
CA GLU A 681 -14.07 -13.63 -27.02
C GLU A 681 -15.49 -13.34 -26.51
N GLY A 682 -15.84 -12.06 -26.41
CA GLY A 682 -17.09 -11.59 -25.82
C GLY A 682 -17.02 -11.28 -24.32
N GLY A 683 -15.83 -11.35 -23.70
CA GLY A 683 -15.64 -11.03 -22.28
C GLY A 683 -16.15 -12.13 -21.34
N TYR A 684 -16.29 -13.37 -21.85
CA TYR A 684 -16.79 -14.50 -21.06
C TYR A 684 -15.65 -15.24 -20.36
N VAL A 685 -15.93 -15.78 -19.17
CA VAL A 685 -14.95 -16.48 -18.33
C VAL A 685 -15.30 -17.95 -18.23
N TYR A 686 -14.38 -18.82 -18.64
CA TYR A 686 -14.45 -20.27 -18.46
C TYR A 686 -13.48 -20.73 -17.39
N THR A 687 -13.94 -21.64 -16.53
CA THR A 687 -13.11 -22.26 -15.49
C THR A 687 -13.12 -23.78 -15.61
N MET A 688 -12.00 -24.42 -15.26
CA MET A 688 -11.85 -25.88 -15.22
C MET A 688 -10.85 -26.27 -14.13
N GLY A 689 -10.96 -27.50 -13.60
CA GLY A 689 -10.10 -27.99 -12.51
C GLY A 689 -10.86 -28.25 -11.21
N ARG A 690 -10.13 -28.16 -10.09
CA ARG A 690 -10.66 -28.36 -8.73
C ARG A 690 -11.72 -27.31 -8.38
N ASN A 691 -12.71 -27.72 -7.60
CA ASN A 691 -13.79 -26.83 -7.14
C ASN A 691 -14.11 -26.94 -5.64
N ALA A 692 -13.25 -27.58 -4.85
CA ALA A 692 -13.50 -27.80 -3.42
C ALA A 692 -13.67 -26.49 -2.63
N GLU A 693 -13.06 -25.41 -3.11
CA GLU A 693 -13.07 -24.07 -2.53
C GLU A 693 -14.06 -23.15 -3.27
N GLY A 694 -14.95 -23.67 -4.12
CA GLY A 694 -15.85 -22.87 -4.95
C GLY A 694 -15.13 -22.02 -6.02
N GLN A 695 -13.82 -22.22 -6.22
CA GLN A 695 -12.95 -21.39 -7.07
C GLN A 695 -13.36 -21.34 -8.54
N ARG A 696 -14.27 -22.22 -8.98
CA ARG A 696 -14.77 -22.23 -10.36
C ARG A 696 -15.96 -21.32 -10.61
N GLY A 697 -16.63 -20.81 -9.57
CA GLY A 697 -17.72 -19.83 -9.72
C GLY A 697 -19.04 -20.45 -10.19
N ILE A 698 -19.23 -21.75 -9.96
CA ILE A 698 -20.41 -22.52 -10.39
C ILE A 698 -21.48 -22.66 -9.29
N ARG A 699 -21.43 -21.80 -8.26
CA ARG A 699 -22.39 -21.72 -7.12
C ARG A 699 -22.46 -22.94 -6.19
N HIS A 700 -21.59 -23.91 -6.37
CA HIS A 700 -21.43 -25.08 -5.49
C HIS A 700 -19.98 -25.55 -5.51
N CYS A 701 -19.56 -26.41 -4.57
CA CYS A 701 -18.20 -26.98 -4.50
C CYS A 701 -18.03 -28.35 -5.19
N ASN A 702 -19.08 -28.87 -5.83
CA ASN A 702 -19.01 -30.20 -6.46
C ASN A 702 -17.99 -30.23 -7.62
N SER A 703 -17.35 -31.38 -7.82
CA SER A 703 -16.44 -31.62 -8.94
C SER A 703 -17.20 -31.65 -10.27
N VAL A 704 -16.61 -31.02 -11.30
CA VAL A 704 -17.17 -30.99 -12.66
C VAL A 704 -16.05 -31.26 -13.66
N ASP A 705 -16.20 -32.27 -14.51
CA ASP A 705 -15.09 -32.76 -15.35
C ASP A 705 -15.00 -32.09 -16.74
N HIS A 706 -15.79 -31.06 -16.99
CA HIS A 706 -15.78 -30.28 -18.23
C HIS A 706 -15.57 -28.79 -17.95
N PRO A 707 -15.07 -28.01 -18.93
CA PRO A 707 -14.98 -26.56 -18.82
C PRO A 707 -16.37 -25.94 -18.61
N THR A 708 -16.47 -24.98 -17.70
CA THR A 708 -17.77 -24.38 -17.33
C THR A 708 -17.70 -22.87 -17.49
N LEU A 709 -18.77 -22.30 -18.04
CA LEU A 709 -18.96 -20.85 -18.10
C LEU A 709 -19.37 -20.33 -16.73
N VAL A 710 -18.77 -19.23 -16.28
CA VAL A 710 -19.15 -18.56 -15.03
C VAL A 710 -20.39 -17.68 -15.29
N ASP A 711 -21.57 -18.28 -15.24
CA ASP A 711 -22.84 -17.64 -15.61
C ASP A 711 -23.16 -16.38 -14.78
N SER A 712 -22.68 -16.30 -13.54
CA SER A 712 -22.88 -15.17 -12.62
C SER A 712 -22.21 -13.87 -13.07
N VAL A 713 -21.09 -13.93 -13.81
CA VAL A 713 -20.40 -12.74 -14.34
C VAL A 713 -20.64 -12.52 -15.84
N LYS A 714 -21.39 -13.41 -16.49
CA LYS A 714 -21.71 -13.36 -17.94
C LYS A 714 -22.35 -12.05 -18.40
N ALA A 715 -23.03 -11.34 -17.51
CA ALA A 715 -23.69 -10.07 -17.83
C ALA A 715 -22.72 -8.87 -17.92
N ARG A 716 -21.45 -9.05 -17.53
CA ARG A 716 -20.41 -8.02 -17.58
C ARG A 716 -19.38 -8.35 -18.65
N TYR A 717 -18.79 -7.31 -19.23
CA TYR A 717 -17.65 -7.45 -20.12
C TYR A 717 -16.36 -7.54 -19.30
N ILE A 718 -15.85 -8.76 -19.12
CA ILE A 718 -14.62 -8.99 -18.35
C ILE A 718 -13.40 -8.66 -19.21
N VAL A 719 -12.48 -7.87 -18.65
CA VAL A 719 -11.24 -7.45 -19.32
C VAL A 719 -10.00 -8.17 -18.78
N LYS A 720 -10.02 -8.59 -17.51
CA LYS A 720 -8.93 -9.34 -16.86
C LYS A 720 -9.49 -10.46 -15.98
N ALA A 721 -8.80 -11.60 -15.97
CA ALA A 721 -9.18 -12.75 -15.15
C ALA A 721 -7.92 -13.51 -14.70
N ASN A 722 -7.69 -13.55 -13.40
CA ASN A 722 -6.55 -14.20 -12.76
C ASN A 722 -7.03 -15.11 -11.62
N CYS A 723 -6.20 -16.07 -11.20
CA CYS A 723 -6.57 -17.03 -10.16
C CYS A 723 -5.42 -17.36 -9.22
N SER A 724 -5.76 -17.68 -7.97
CA SER A 724 -4.89 -18.35 -7.01
C SER A 724 -5.28 -19.83 -6.91
N ASP A 725 -4.71 -20.57 -5.96
CA ASP A 725 -5.12 -21.96 -5.71
C ASP A 725 -6.53 -22.06 -5.10
N GLN A 726 -7.03 -20.99 -4.48
CA GLN A 726 -8.27 -20.99 -3.68
C GLN A 726 -9.39 -20.10 -4.24
N CYS A 727 -9.06 -19.10 -5.05
CA CYS A 727 -10.06 -18.16 -5.59
C CYS A 727 -9.76 -17.75 -7.04
N THR A 728 -10.80 -17.25 -7.72
CA THR A 728 -10.68 -16.52 -8.99
C THR A 728 -11.07 -15.07 -8.77
N ILE A 729 -10.35 -14.17 -9.43
CA ILE A 729 -10.61 -12.74 -9.45
C ILE A 729 -10.70 -12.23 -10.88
N VAL A 730 -11.66 -11.35 -11.13
CA VAL A 730 -11.85 -10.72 -12.43
C VAL A 730 -12.02 -9.21 -12.30
N ALA A 731 -11.60 -8.48 -13.33
CA ALA A 731 -11.91 -7.07 -13.49
C ALA A 731 -12.73 -6.88 -14.78
N SER A 732 -13.79 -6.09 -14.70
CA SER A 732 -14.63 -5.72 -15.84
C SER A 732 -14.27 -4.34 -16.40
N GLU A 733 -14.77 -4.06 -17.60
CA GLU A 733 -14.53 -2.80 -18.31
C GLU A 733 -15.01 -1.56 -17.54
N ASP A 734 -16.03 -1.71 -16.69
CA ASP A 734 -16.54 -0.70 -15.77
C ASP A 734 -15.73 -0.58 -14.47
N ASN A 735 -14.47 -1.05 -14.45
CA ASN A 735 -13.54 -0.98 -13.32
C ASN A 735 -14.04 -1.66 -12.02
N ILE A 736 -14.93 -2.65 -12.14
CA ILE A 736 -15.38 -3.46 -11.01
C ILE A 736 -14.50 -4.69 -10.88
N ILE A 737 -14.03 -4.94 -9.66
CA ILE A 737 -13.29 -6.15 -9.29
C ILE A 737 -14.23 -7.10 -8.57
N THR A 738 -14.39 -8.30 -9.11
CA THR A 738 -15.26 -9.35 -8.57
C THR A 738 -14.43 -10.59 -8.20
N VAL A 739 -14.72 -11.19 -7.05
CA VAL A 739 -14.04 -12.39 -6.53
C VAL A 739 -15.05 -13.50 -6.22
N TRP A 740 -14.63 -14.75 -6.43
CA TRP A 740 -15.29 -15.95 -5.90
C TRP A 740 -14.28 -17.04 -5.54
N GLY A 741 -14.72 -18.01 -4.77
CA GLY A 741 -13.91 -19.06 -4.16
C GLY A 741 -13.60 -18.77 -2.69
N THR A 742 -12.60 -19.45 -2.13
CA THR A 742 -12.17 -19.22 -0.75
C THR A 742 -11.10 -18.14 -0.72
N ARG A 743 -11.33 -17.08 0.07
CA ARG A 743 -10.30 -16.07 0.38
C ARG A 743 -9.93 -16.10 1.85
N ASN A 744 -8.65 -15.83 2.16
CA ASN A 744 -8.16 -15.76 3.53
C ASN A 744 -7.98 -14.29 3.94
N GLY A 745 -8.26 -13.99 5.20
CA GLY A 745 -8.04 -12.66 5.75
C GLY A 745 -8.26 -12.61 7.26
N LEU A 746 -8.03 -11.44 7.84
CA LEU A 746 -8.24 -11.23 9.27
C LEU A 746 -9.72 -10.84 9.51
N PRO A 747 -10.47 -11.54 10.38
CA PRO A 747 -11.81 -11.13 10.77
C PRO A 747 -11.77 -9.81 11.54
N GLY A 748 -12.76 -8.93 11.34
CA GLY A 748 -12.93 -7.71 12.12
C GLY A 748 -13.13 -8.03 13.61
N ILE A 749 -12.46 -7.30 14.51
CA ILE A 749 -12.72 -7.41 15.95
C ILE A 749 -14.09 -6.74 16.20
N GLY A 750 -15.11 -7.54 16.54
CA GLY A 750 -16.44 -7.04 16.91
C GLY A 750 -17.64 -7.66 16.17
N SER A 751 -17.45 -8.55 15.20
CA SER A 751 -18.58 -9.18 14.49
C SER A 751 -18.86 -10.59 15.01
N SER A 752 -19.40 -10.71 16.23
CA SER A 752 -19.91 -11.98 16.75
C SER A 752 -21.33 -12.32 16.25
N ASN A 753 -21.93 -11.50 15.39
CA ASN A 753 -23.16 -11.85 14.68
C ASN A 753 -23.11 -11.30 13.25
N CYS A 754 -22.73 -12.13 12.29
CA CYS A 754 -23.05 -11.84 10.90
C CYS A 754 -24.54 -12.15 10.66
N GLY A 755 -25.33 -11.13 10.38
CA GLY A 755 -26.68 -11.26 9.81
C GLY A 755 -26.69 -11.63 8.32
N LEU A 756 -25.56 -12.13 7.80
CA LEU A 756 -25.45 -12.78 6.50
C LEU A 756 -25.26 -14.26 6.80
N GLY A 757 -26.22 -15.09 6.43
CA GLY A 757 -26.18 -16.55 6.61
C GLY A 757 -25.10 -17.23 5.76
N LEU A 758 -23.83 -16.81 5.91
CA LEU A 758 -22.64 -17.35 5.26
C LEU A 758 -21.87 -18.17 6.29
N GLU A 759 -21.61 -19.44 5.96
CA GLU A 759 -20.87 -20.36 6.83
C GLU A 759 -19.41 -19.92 6.96
N MET A 760 -19.04 -19.49 8.17
CA MET A 760 -17.65 -19.28 8.57
C MET A 760 -17.01 -20.64 8.87
N CYS A 761 -16.16 -21.15 7.97
CA CYS A 761 -15.44 -22.39 8.21
C CYS A 761 -14.10 -22.12 8.92
N THR A 762 -13.84 -22.82 10.01
CA THR A 762 -12.48 -22.96 10.56
C THR A 762 -11.71 -24.00 9.75
N PRO A 763 -10.47 -23.74 9.33
CA PRO A 763 -9.68 -24.74 8.61
C PRO A 763 -9.42 -25.97 9.50
N ASN A 764 -9.98 -27.12 9.13
CA ASN A 764 -9.58 -28.42 9.66
C ASN A 764 -8.32 -28.88 8.92
N THR A 765 -7.16 -28.66 9.53
CA THR A 765 -5.92 -29.32 9.11
C THR A 765 -5.32 -30.01 10.32
N GLU A 766 -5.65 -31.30 10.48
CA GLU A 766 -4.77 -32.23 11.19
C GLU A 766 -3.51 -32.41 10.34
N LEU A 767 -2.42 -31.77 10.74
CA LEU A 767 -1.08 -32.03 10.24
C LEU A 767 -0.20 -32.33 11.44
N GLU A 768 0.26 -33.58 11.52
CA GLU A 768 1.12 -34.09 12.57
C GLU A 768 2.51 -33.41 12.60
N LEU A 769 3.12 -33.50 13.77
CA LEU A 769 4.04 -32.58 14.43
C LEU A 769 5.48 -32.50 13.85
N GLY A 770 6.06 -31.28 13.87
CA GLY A 770 7.51 -31.05 13.85
C GLY A 770 7.97 -29.58 13.74
N ASN A 771 8.54 -29.03 14.83
CA ASN A 771 9.30 -27.77 14.98
C ASN A 771 8.57 -26.40 14.92
N ASN A 772 9.19 -25.40 15.58
CA ASN A 772 8.71 -24.05 15.96
C ASN A 772 7.89 -23.25 14.93
N THR A 773 8.01 -23.56 13.64
CA THR A 773 7.16 -23.00 12.57
C THR A 773 5.70 -23.41 12.75
N ALA A 774 5.41 -24.59 13.30
CA ALA A 774 4.04 -25.07 13.50
C ALA A 774 3.26 -24.24 14.53
N ALA A 775 3.90 -23.72 15.58
CA ALA A 775 3.25 -22.83 16.54
C ALA A 775 2.90 -21.47 15.91
N PHE A 776 3.78 -20.95 15.06
CA PHE A 776 3.52 -19.72 14.30
C PHE A 776 2.49 -19.93 13.19
N THR A 777 2.52 -21.06 12.46
CA THR A 777 1.49 -21.44 11.49
C THR A 777 0.15 -21.69 12.16
N ASN A 778 0.11 -22.31 13.34
CA ASN A 778 -1.11 -22.47 14.13
C ASN A 778 -1.63 -21.13 14.67
N PHE A 779 -0.73 -20.23 15.09
CA PHE A 779 -1.09 -18.86 15.45
C PHE A 779 -1.66 -18.10 14.24
N LEU A 780 -0.99 -18.12 13.09
CA LEU A 780 -1.48 -17.52 11.85
C LEU A 780 -2.81 -18.15 11.40
N ALA A 781 -2.96 -19.47 11.45
CA ALA A 781 -4.22 -20.17 11.15
C ALA A 781 -5.34 -19.87 12.17
N SER A 782 -4.99 -19.52 13.42
CA SER A 782 -5.96 -19.05 14.42
C SER A 782 -6.41 -17.61 14.18
N VAL A 783 -5.52 -16.79 13.60
CA VAL A 783 -5.68 -15.35 13.35
C VAL A 783 -6.34 -15.06 12.00
N TYR A 784 -5.97 -15.81 10.96
CA TYR A 784 -6.57 -15.75 9.64
C TYR A 784 -7.80 -16.66 9.57
N LYS A 785 -8.90 -16.13 9.07
CA LYS A 785 -10.10 -16.89 8.75
C LYS A 785 -10.23 -17.03 7.25
N SER A 786 -10.91 -18.09 6.82
CA SER A 786 -11.32 -18.29 5.44
C SER A 786 -12.80 -17.92 5.28
N GLU A 787 -13.12 -17.36 4.12
CA GLU A 787 -14.48 -17.03 3.71
C GLU A 787 -14.72 -17.71 2.36
N LEU A 788 -15.72 -18.59 2.30
CA LEU A 788 -16.12 -19.29 1.07
C LEU A 788 -17.17 -18.44 0.33
N ILE A 789 -16.84 -18.01 -0.89
CA ILE A 789 -17.69 -17.18 -1.73
C ILE A 789 -18.13 -17.99 -2.95
N LEU A 790 -19.33 -18.58 -2.89
CA LEU A 790 -19.88 -19.38 -3.99
C LEU A 790 -20.53 -18.53 -5.10
N GLU A 791 -21.15 -17.42 -4.71
CA GLU A 791 -21.66 -16.42 -5.64
C GLU A 791 -20.66 -15.27 -5.75
N PRO A 792 -20.20 -14.88 -6.95
CA PRO A 792 -19.25 -13.80 -7.12
C PRO A 792 -19.66 -12.51 -6.42
N VAL A 793 -18.75 -11.94 -5.64
CA VAL A 793 -18.93 -10.71 -4.87
C VAL A 793 -18.04 -9.62 -5.42
N ASP A 794 -18.60 -8.43 -5.59
CA ASP A 794 -17.86 -7.22 -5.98
C ASP A 794 -17.13 -6.67 -4.76
N ILE A 795 -15.80 -6.56 -4.85
CA ILE A 795 -14.94 -6.15 -3.73
C ILE A 795 -14.39 -4.74 -3.89
N LEU A 796 -14.36 -4.21 -5.12
CA LEU A 796 -13.91 -2.86 -5.42
C LEU A 796 -14.59 -2.36 -6.69
N ALA A 797 -14.93 -1.08 -6.73
CA ALA A 797 -15.35 -0.39 -7.95
C ALA A 797 -14.71 1.00 -7.98
N LEU A 798 -13.97 1.32 -9.05
CA LEU A 798 -13.21 2.56 -9.18
C LEU A 798 -13.77 3.45 -10.28
N TYR A 799 -14.12 4.69 -9.94
CA TYR A 799 -14.65 5.66 -10.91
C TYR A 799 -14.03 7.04 -10.70
N SER A 800 -13.85 7.77 -11.80
CA SER A 800 -13.64 9.22 -11.78
C SER A 800 -14.99 9.92 -11.58
N SER A 801 -14.99 11.04 -10.86
CA SER A 801 -16.20 11.87 -10.74
C SER A 801 -16.62 12.43 -12.11
N LYS A 802 -17.89 12.84 -12.26
CA LYS A 802 -18.36 13.47 -13.50
C LYS A 802 -17.52 14.70 -13.87
N GLU A 803 -17.21 15.53 -12.89
CA GLU A 803 -16.37 16.72 -13.05
C GLU A 803 -14.94 16.36 -13.49
N GLN A 804 -14.38 15.28 -12.94
CA GLN A 804 -13.07 14.78 -13.37
C GLN A 804 -13.09 14.32 -14.82
N CYS A 805 -14.12 13.56 -15.22
CA CYS A 805 -14.30 13.13 -16.60
C CYS A 805 -14.44 14.32 -17.56
N ASP A 806 -15.20 15.36 -17.17
CA ASP A 806 -15.39 16.58 -17.97
C ASP A 806 -14.06 17.35 -18.15
N ARG A 807 -13.14 17.24 -17.18
CA ARG A 807 -11.77 17.78 -17.24
C ARG A 807 -10.76 16.83 -17.92
N GLY A 808 -11.18 15.66 -18.40
CA GLY A 808 -10.34 14.67 -19.08
C GLY A 808 -9.57 13.71 -18.15
N TYR A 809 -9.82 13.75 -16.83
CA TYR A 809 -9.25 12.79 -15.88
C TYR A 809 -9.94 11.42 -16.01
N TYR A 810 -9.15 10.36 -15.88
CA TYR A 810 -9.67 8.99 -15.88
C TYR A 810 -8.97 8.09 -14.87
N VAL A 811 -9.65 6.99 -14.53
CA VAL A 811 -9.16 5.87 -13.73
C VAL A 811 -9.53 4.59 -14.46
N GLN A 812 -8.58 3.69 -14.62
CA GLN A 812 -8.78 2.41 -15.29
C GLN A 812 -8.05 1.30 -14.54
N VAL A 813 -8.75 0.21 -14.23
CA VAL A 813 -8.13 -1.00 -13.68
C VAL A 813 -7.37 -1.70 -14.82
N HIS A 814 -6.05 -1.74 -14.70
CA HIS A 814 -5.18 -2.37 -15.69
C HIS A 814 -5.02 -3.87 -15.46
N ASP A 815 -4.78 -4.29 -14.21
CA ASP A 815 -4.65 -5.71 -13.84
C ASP A 815 -4.92 -5.97 -12.35
N VAL A 816 -5.18 -7.24 -12.02
CA VAL A 816 -5.51 -7.70 -10.66
C VAL A 816 -4.77 -8.99 -10.34
N TYR A 817 -4.03 -9.02 -9.23
CA TYR A 817 -3.18 -10.14 -8.88
C TYR A 817 -3.58 -10.71 -7.51
N PRO A 818 -4.18 -11.91 -7.47
CA PRO A 818 -4.58 -12.53 -6.21
C PRO A 818 -3.35 -13.06 -5.46
N LEU A 819 -3.19 -12.65 -4.21
CA LEU A 819 -2.20 -13.19 -3.27
C LEU A 819 -2.92 -14.01 -2.19
N ALA A 820 -2.15 -14.75 -1.37
CA ALA A 820 -2.70 -15.60 -0.31
C ALA A 820 -3.64 -14.87 0.67
N HIS A 821 -3.38 -13.58 0.96
CA HIS A 821 -4.09 -12.79 1.98
C HIS A 821 -4.48 -11.37 1.52
N SER A 822 -4.23 -11.02 0.25
CA SER A 822 -4.52 -9.69 -0.31
C SER A 822 -4.62 -9.78 -1.83
N VAL A 823 -4.96 -8.68 -2.48
CA VAL A 823 -4.96 -8.54 -3.94
C VAL A 823 -4.09 -7.33 -4.28
N LEU A 824 -3.18 -7.46 -5.24
CA LEU A 824 -2.57 -6.28 -5.85
C LEU A 824 -3.44 -5.80 -7.01
N VAL A 825 -3.76 -4.52 -7.04
CA VAL A 825 -4.59 -3.88 -8.06
C VAL A 825 -3.75 -2.83 -8.76
N LEU A 826 -3.48 -3.04 -10.05
CA LEU A 826 -2.77 -2.08 -10.88
C LEU A 826 -3.79 -1.14 -11.53
N VAL A 827 -3.65 0.16 -11.28
CA VAL A 827 -4.58 1.18 -11.75
C VAL A 827 -3.82 2.21 -12.58
N ASP A 828 -4.24 2.40 -13.83
CA ASP A 828 -3.79 3.51 -14.68
C ASP A 828 -4.70 4.70 -14.44
N THR A 829 -4.11 5.88 -14.25
CA THR A 829 -4.89 7.09 -13.96
C THR A 829 -4.14 8.34 -14.41
N THR A 830 -4.89 9.33 -14.88
CA THR A 830 -4.41 10.72 -15.03
C THR A 830 -4.81 11.58 -13.86
N THR A 831 -5.73 11.10 -13.01
CA THR A 831 -6.10 11.79 -11.78
C THR A 831 -4.83 12.00 -10.97
N PRO A 832 -4.56 13.21 -10.44
CA PRO A 832 -3.45 13.42 -9.54
C PRO A 832 -3.54 12.41 -8.40
N LEU A 833 -2.40 11.96 -7.87
CA LEU A 833 -2.46 11.28 -6.56
C LEU A 833 -2.93 12.43 -5.69
N ILE A 834 -3.54 12.13 -4.56
CA ILE A 834 -3.56 13.14 -3.51
C ILE A 834 -2.09 13.30 -3.04
N SER A 835 -1.18 13.80 -3.88
CA SER A 835 -0.39 14.95 -3.52
C SER A 835 -1.41 16.06 -3.42
N SER A 836 -1.71 16.53 -2.21
CA SER A 836 -2.54 17.70 -1.98
C SER A 836 -2.25 18.76 -3.04
N TYR A 837 -3.14 18.82 -4.04
CA TYR A 837 -3.08 19.83 -5.08
C TYR A 837 -3.89 21.00 -4.58
N GLU A 838 -3.30 22.16 -4.78
CA GLU A 838 -3.81 23.47 -4.49
C GLU A 838 -5.11 23.71 -5.25
N GLY A 839 -6.11 24.21 -4.53
CA GLY A 839 -7.41 24.58 -5.04
C GLY A 839 -8.13 25.28 -3.91
N ASP A 840 -7.89 26.57 -3.78
CA ASP A 840 -8.79 27.44 -3.01
C ASP A 840 -10.22 27.34 -3.59
N TYR A 841 -11.18 27.62 -2.70
CA TYR A 841 -12.59 27.97 -2.91
C TYR A 841 -13.63 26.92 -2.47
N PRO A 842 -14.86 27.39 -2.14
CA PRO A 842 -15.24 27.98 -0.87
C PRO A 842 -16.11 26.98 -0.08
N GLN A 843 -16.30 27.25 1.22
CA GLN A 843 -17.33 26.56 2.00
C GLN A 843 -18.70 26.71 1.32
N LEU A 844 -19.35 25.59 0.98
CA LEU A 844 -20.80 25.40 0.90
C LEU A 844 -21.17 23.93 1.11
#